data_AF-A0A8S0W502-F1
#
_entry.id   AF-A0A8S0W502-F1
#
_cell.length_a   1.000
_cell.length_b   1.000
_cell.length_c   1.000
_cell.angle_alpha   90.00
_cell.angle_beta   90.00
_cell.angle_gamma   90.00
#
_symmetry.space_group_name_H-M   'P 1'
#
loop_
_entity.id
_entity.type
_entity.pdbx_description
1 polymer ?
#
loop_
_entity_poly.entity_id
_entity_poly.type
_entity_poly.pdbx_seq_one_letter_code
_entity_poly.pdbx_strand_id
1 'polypeptide(L)'
;MIANRIQFDAVKHDIFHPNQLGGIHQRSTEDAGLILTHLVRAGWVKGLQTSTLAFDIAQFFPSINHEMFMAVLRKQGFSPILVEFFASYLVALSPVISGLFIAPVMKLFYIKAALLNTTLLSFVDDGTILAQSKQLDDNNVGLYAYNPLLDLGYALHAGATPLKPKTYWRYLGFYFDRGLTFHEHIRYYATKAFTTVQAMRMLRNSTRGLSPKQWCLLYRSCVVPIATYSYRLWYFDGTRNKGAMNQLKRMQRKAALWITGAFRTSPTGSLEALAGLIPVHLMLKKLATHAVYRVTSLSDTHPLCSMLGEGLLRQAEPHTCSAALMTPAMRGKVKSTVMEVDKRVHTLTESFEPFAPKACPGDRLLDHYADRIHFDERDPTQDRRPYLDELIAKARADPLTVLAATDGSVPQSNQYQATSAAIIYKGHRELKRTCYVSGRVTAPDTELNAISCAVRLAVKQANCQHIMVFTDSMGSAHRAVDPSVHSGQAFSLAVCCALQEWFEADDFHRITFVYIPSALQWDIHGEAHKYVTELKVRVGRRKTDNSIDVLRSWAAHSVLDSWSSTFQDPTYQGSEFLELQQPDGQPLQPSYLNRGPWLSTFRHSITEFARVCQCITGHAPIGAYYRRFKINEPHGCTCGAALQSRQHVLLCCHDRYSVHYPCFLGDIASFMKYNPTAFGFSQDPSGVG
;
A
#
# COMPACT_ATOMS: atom_id res chain seq x y z
N MET A 1 -1.21 21.59 12.44
CA MET A 1 -2.31 22.18 11.66
C MET A 1 -1.80 23.17 10.60
N ILE A 2 -1.13 24.26 10.99
CA ILE A 2 -0.60 25.31 10.08
C ILE A 2 0.27 24.73 8.95
N ALA A 3 1.25 23.87 9.28
CA ALA A 3 2.12 23.25 8.27
C ALA A 3 1.35 22.43 7.21
N ASN A 4 0.30 21.70 7.63
CA ASN A 4 -0.52 20.91 6.70
C ASN A 4 -1.36 21.81 5.80
N ARG A 5 -1.94 22.89 6.35
CA ARG A 5 -2.71 23.87 5.58
C ARG A 5 -1.84 24.57 4.54
N ILE A 6 -0.66 25.04 4.94
CA ILE A 6 0.29 25.69 4.05
C ILE A 6 0.74 24.75 2.93
N GLN A 7 1.07 23.50 3.24
CA GLN A 7 1.44 22.51 2.22
C GLN A 7 0.29 22.23 1.25
N PHE A 8 -0.93 22.15 1.77
CA PHE A 8 -2.14 21.97 0.96
C PHE A 8 -2.33 23.14 -0.02
N ASP A 9 -2.34 24.37 0.49
CA ASP A 9 -2.54 25.58 -0.32
C ASP A 9 -1.39 25.80 -1.30
N ALA A 10 -0.14 25.56 -0.89
CA ALA A 10 1.02 25.76 -1.74
C ALA A 10 1.08 24.78 -2.91
N VAL A 11 0.61 23.54 -2.75
CA VAL A 11 0.47 22.61 -3.88
C VAL A 11 -0.74 22.96 -4.73
N LYS A 12 -1.89 23.28 -4.12
CA LYS A 12 -3.13 23.64 -4.81
C LYS A 12 -2.95 24.86 -5.74
N HIS A 13 -2.17 25.85 -5.30
CA HIS A 13 -1.90 27.09 -6.04
C HIS A 13 -0.59 27.07 -6.81
N ASP A 14 0.04 25.90 -6.98
CA ASP A 14 1.29 25.69 -7.74
C ASP A 14 2.42 26.65 -7.36
N ILE A 15 2.59 26.90 -6.06
CA ILE A 15 3.63 27.80 -5.53
C ILE A 15 5.03 27.19 -5.75
N PHE A 16 5.14 25.86 -5.59
CA PHE A 16 6.39 25.13 -5.72
C PHE A 16 6.79 24.95 -7.18
N HIS A 17 8.10 24.99 -7.45
CA HIS A 17 8.61 24.72 -8.79
C HIS A 17 8.26 23.27 -9.24
N PRO A 18 7.90 23.02 -10.51
CA PRO A 18 7.56 21.68 -10.99
C PRO A 18 8.65 20.65 -10.70
N ASN A 19 9.93 21.00 -10.87
CA ASN A 19 11.05 20.08 -10.63
C ASN A 19 11.56 20.00 -9.17
N GLN A 20 10.83 20.59 -8.22
CA GLN A 20 11.16 20.52 -6.80
C GLN A 20 10.38 19.39 -6.13
N LEU A 21 11.06 18.37 -5.62
CA LEU A 21 10.42 17.14 -5.11
C LEU A 21 10.53 17.00 -3.58
N GLY A 22 11.50 17.68 -2.97
CA GLY A 22 11.79 17.57 -1.55
C GLY A 22 10.92 18.47 -0.68
N GLY A 23 10.47 17.94 0.47
CA GLY A 23 9.73 18.72 1.48
C GLY A 23 8.30 19.10 1.08
N ILE A 24 7.73 18.46 0.04
CA ILE A 24 6.42 18.82 -0.53
C ILE A 24 5.45 17.64 -0.42
N HIS A 25 4.20 17.92 -0.04
CA HIS A 25 3.13 16.93 0.06
C HIS A 25 2.94 16.18 -1.28
N GLN A 26 2.69 14.87 -1.19
CA GLN A 26 2.56 13.93 -2.32
C GLN A 26 3.81 13.68 -3.18
N ARG A 27 4.89 14.46 -3.03
CA ARG A 27 6.17 14.27 -3.73
C ARG A 27 7.13 13.44 -2.85
N SER A 28 7.87 12.52 -3.44
CA SER A 28 8.76 11.61 -2.71
C SER A 28 10.12 11.45 -3.38
N THR A 29 11.11 10.92 -2.65
CA THR A 29 12.42 10.56 -3.20
C THR A 29 12.28 9.56 -4.35
N GLU A 30 11.31 8.64 -4.25
CA GLU A 30 11.04 7.66 -5.31
C GLU A 30 10.55 8.33 -6.59
N ASP A 31 9.75 9.39 -6.49
CA ASP A 31 9.30 10.15 -7.67
C ASP A 31 10.48 10.82 -8.38
N ALA A 32 11.42 11.39 -7.62
CA ALA A 32 12.69 11.91 -8.17
C ALA A 32 13.49 10.82 -8.90
N GLY A 33 13.64 9.66 -8.26
CA GLY A 33 14.33 8.51 -8.84
C GLY A 33 13.66 7.98 -10.11
N LEU A 34 12.33 7.98 -10.15
CA LEU A 34 11.54 7.56 -11.31
C LEU A 34 11.67 8.53 -12.48
N ILE A 35 11.59 9.84 -12.23
CA ILE A 35 11.80 10.87 -13.25
C ILE A 35 13.21 10.74 -13.82
N LEU A 36 14.24 10.73 -12.97
CA LEU A 36 15.64 10.59 -13.40
C LEU A 36 15.86 9.32 -14.25
N THR A 37 15.38 8.17 -13.78
CA THR A 37 15.47 6.89 -14.52
C THR A 37 14.77 6.96 -15.87
N HIS A 38 13.60 7.60 -15.92
CA HIS A 38 12.84 7.77 -17.14
C HIS A 38 13.55 8.68 -18.14
N LEU A 39 14.07 9.83 -17.71
CA LEU A 39 14.81 10.78 -18.55
C LEU A 39 16.01 10.12 -19.21
N VAL A 40 16.82 9.38 -18.45
CA VAL A 40 18.00 8.67 -18.98
C VAL A 40 17.60 7.65 -20.04
N ARG A 41 16.59 6.82 -19.76
CA ARG A 41 16.15 5.77 -20.70
C ARG A 41 15.45 6.32 -21.94
N ALA A 42 14.68 7.39 -21.80
CA ALA A 42 14.12 8.13 -22.92
C ALA A 42 15.24 8.70 -23.81
N GLY A 43 16.29 9.25 -23.19
CA GLY A 43 17.50 9.72 -23.88
C GLY A 43 18.19 8.62 -24.68
N TRP A 44 18.38 7.42 -24.09
CA TRP A 44 18.99 6.28 -24.80
C TRP A 44 18.23 5.87 -26.05
N VAL A 45 16.89 5.86 -26.01
CA VAL A 45 16.06 5.54 -27.19
C VAL A 45 16.20 6.60 -28.29
N LYS A 46 16.46 7.86 -27.92
CA LYS A 46 16.81 8.96 -28.84
C LYS A 46 18.29 8.90 -29.31
N GLY A 47 19.06 7.91 -28.84
CA GLY A 47 20.49 7.79 -29.11
C GLY A 47 21.30 8.92 -28.48
N LEU A 48 20.88 9.41 -27.31
CA LEU A 48 21.58 10.42 -26.53
C LEU A 48 22.36 9.78 -25.38
N GLN A 49 23.47 10.40 -25.01
CA GLN A 49 24.25 10.12 -23.82
C GLN A 49 23.85 11.10 -22.71
N THR A 50 23.63 10.60 -21.49
CA THR A 50 23.22 11.42 -20.35
C THR A 50 24.37 11.55 -19.37
N SER A 51 24.69 12.79 -18.99
CA SER A 51 25.58 13.12 -17.88
C SER A 51 24.76 13.74 -16.76
N THR A 52 25.10 13.40 -15.52
CA THR A 52 24.38 13.88 -14.34
C THR A 52 25.35 14.43 -13.31
N LEU A 53 25.15 15.69 -12.94
CA LEU A 53 25.88 16.39 -11.89
C LEU A 53 24.98 16.47 -10.66
N ALA A 54 25.34 15.74 -9.60
CA ALA A 54 24.73 15.88 -8.30
C ALA A 54 25.52 16.87 -7.46
N PHE A 55 24.83 17.73 -6.71
CA PHE A 55 25.42 18.68 -5.78
C PHE A 55 24.58 18.76 -4.51
N ASP A 56 25.21 19.19 -3.42
CA ASP A 56 24.58 19.39 -2.11
C ASP A 56 24.84 20.83 -1.66
N ILE A 57 23.84 21.48 -1.09
CA ILE A 57 23.98 22.85 -0.58
C ILE A 57 24.51 22.78 0.86
N ALA A 58 25.79 23.10 1.02
CA ALA A 58 26.45 23.07 2.32
C ALA A 58 25.75 23.97 3.35
N GLN A 59 25.52 23.44 4.55
CA GLN A 59 24.87 24.15 5.66
C GLN A 59 23.52 24.79 5.27
N PHE A 60 22.74 24.13 4.42
CA PHE A 60 21.50 24.70 3.86
C PHE A 60 20.59 25.35 4.91
N PHE A 61 20.24 24.64 6.00
CA PHE A 61 19.31 25.16 7.01
C PHE A 61 19.89 26.32 7.84
N PRO A 62 21.13 26.24 8.39
CA PRO A 62 21.74 27.37 9.08
C PRO A 62 21.96 28.61 8.20
N SER A 63 22.13 28.44 6.89
CA SER A 63 22.46 29.51 5.95
C SER A 63 21.23 30.24 5.38
N ILE A 64 20.00 29.87 5.79
CA ILE A 64 18.78 30.55 5.32
C ILE A 64 18.74 31.97 5.88
N ASN A 65 18.80 32.98 5.00
CA ASN A 65 18.59 34.37 5.41
C ASN A 65 17.10 34.59 5.81
N HIS A 66 16.86 34.85 7.10
CA HIS A 66 15.52 34.98 7.65
C HIS A 66 14.77 36.22 7.11
N GLU A 67 15.45 37.34 6.90
CA GLU A 67 14.84 38.55 6.34
C GLU A 67 14.37 38.33 4.91
N MET A 68 15.22 37.69 4.09
CA MET A 68 14.87 37.31 2.73
C MET A 68 13.71 36.31 2.72
N PHE A 69 13.70 35.33 3.61
CA PHE A 69 12.58 34.39 3.71
C PHE A 69 11.26 35.10 4.03
N MET A 70 11.25 36.02 5.00
CA MET A 70 10.06 36.83 5.30
C MET A 70 9.63 37.67 4.10
N ALA A 71 10.57 38.28 3.38
CA ALA A 71 10.28 39.05 2.18
C ALA A 71 9.67 38.18 1.07
N VAL A 72 10.17 36.95 0.89
CA VAL A 72 9.61 35.96 -0.06
C VAL A 72 8.17 35.61 0.31
N LEU A 73 7.88 35.32 1.58
CA LEU A 73 6.52 35.00 2.02
C LEU A 73 5.56 36.16 1.77
N ARG A 74 5.97 37.40 2.11
CA ARG A 74 5.16 38.60 1.81
C ARG A 74 4.91 38.75 0.32
N LYS A 75 5.94 38.57 -0.51
CA LYS A 75 5.83 38.69 -1.98
C LYS A 75 4.97 37.58 -2.60
N GLN A 76 4.94 36.40 -2.00
CA GLN A 76 4.05 35.30 -2.40
C GLN A 76 2.60 35.50 -1.93
N GLY A 77 2.30 36.57 -1.18
CA GLY A 77 0.95 36.92 -0.75
C GLY A 77 0.49 36.27 0.55
N PHE A 78 1.40 35.72 1.36
CA PHE A 78 1.05 35.18 2.67
C PHE A 78 0.59 36.30 3.62
N SER A 79 -0.41 36.00 4.46
CA SER A 79 -0.96 36.93 5.45
C SER A 79 0.12 37.48 6.40
N PRO A 80 0.11 38.78 6.74
CA PRO A 80 1.05 39.37 7.70
C PRO A 80 1.14 38.61 9.01
N ILE A 81 0.02 38.10 9.52
CA ILE A 81 -0.05 37.31 10.78
C ILE A 81 0.80 36.04 10.67
N LEU A 82 0.74 35.33 9.53
CA LEU A 82 1.54 34.12 9.31
C LEU A 82 3.03 34.47 9.16
N VAL A 83 3.35 35.57 8.51
CA VAL A 83 4.73 36.04 8.35
C VAL A 83 5.32 36.40 9.72
N GLU A 84 4.59 37.12 10.56
CA GLU A 84 5.01 37.45 11.94
C GLU A 84 5.15 36.19 12.80
N PHE A 85 4.22 35.26 12.69
CA PHE A 85 4.33 33.95 13.33
C PHE A 85 5.66 33.26 12.97
N PHE A 86 6.00 33.19 11.67
CA PHE A 86 7.28 32.60 11.26
C PHE A 86 8.48 33.41 11.73
N ALA A 87 8.44 34.74 11.68
CA ALA A 87 9.51 35.59 12.19
C ALA A 87 9.81 35.29 13.68
N SER A 88 8.79 34.99 14.48
CA SER A 88 8.93 34.61 15.89
C SER A 88 9.41 33.17 16.11
N TYR A 89 9.19 32.27 15.15
CA TYR A 89 9.37 30.81 15.30
C TYR A 89 10.70 30.28 14.72
N LEU A 90 11.39 31.02 13.87
CA LEU A 90 12.49 30.54 13.01
C LEU A 90 13.83 30.20 13.70
N VAL A 91 13.81 29.82 14.97
CA VAL A 91 15.00 29.24 15.65
C VAL A 91 15.23 27.78 15.21
N ALA A 92 14.22 27.10 14.64
CA ALA A 92 14.36 25.74 14.09
C ALA A 92 13.50 25.55 12.82
N LEU A 93 14.15 25.50 11.65
CA LEU A 93 13.48 25.28 10.36
C LEU A 93 13.06 23.82 10.17
N SER A 94 11.82 23.61 9.72
CA SER A 94 11.33 22.29 9.31
C SER A 94 11.53 22.07 7.79
N PRO A 95 11.64 20.81 7.32
CA PRO A 95 11.70 20.48 5.89
C PRO A 95 10.50 20.97 5.06
N VAL A 96 9.36 21.25 5.71
CA VAL A 96 8.15 21.78 5.08
C VAL A 96 8.32 23.26 4.69
N ILE A 97 9.02 24.02 5.53
CA ILE A 97 9.24 25.46 5.36
C ILE A 97 10.38 25.71 4.38
N SER A 98 11.42 24.86 4.38
CA SER A 98 12.51 24.95 3.41
C SER A 98 12.05 24.81 1.96
N GLY A 99 11.03 23.98 1.71
CA GLY A 99 10.42 23.88 0.39
C GLY A 99 9.94 25.22 -0.16
N LEU A 100 9.30 26.05 0.68
CA LEU A 100 8.81 27.38 0.27
C LEU A 100 9.95 28.37 0.02
N PHE A 101 10.99 28.31 0.88
CA PHE A 101 12.18 29.15 0.73
C PHE A 101 12.96 28.86 -0.55
N ILE A 102 13.07 27.58 -0.94
CA ILE A 102 13.81 27.15 -2.13
C ILE A 102 13.07 27.50 -3.42
N ALA A 103 11.73 27.61 -3.40
CA ALA A 103 10.94 27.76 -4.63
C ALA A 103 11.36 28.94 -5.54
N PRO A 104 11.65 30.16 -5.02
CA PRO A 104 12.17 31.26 -5.84
C PRO A 104 13.56 30.98 -6.42
N VAL A 105 14.44 30.37 -5.62
CA VAL A 105 15.80 29.99 -6.06
C VAL A 105 15.70 29.00 -7.21
N MET A 106 14.83 27.99 -7.08
CA MET A 106 14.57 27.01 -8.15
C MET A 106 14.07 27.66 -9.45
N LYS A 107 13.20 28.68 -9.36
CA LYS A 107 12.74 29.43 -10.54
C LYS A 107 13.90 30.14 -11.26
N LEU A 108 14.85 30.72 -10.52
CA LEU A 108 16.04 31.34 -11.12
C LEU A 108 16.95 30.31 -11.80
N PHE A 109 17.23 29.20 -11.12
CA PHE A 109 18.05 28.13 -11.70
C PHE A 109 17.39 27.48 -12.91
N TYR A 110 16.06 27.39 -12.94
CA TYR A 110 15.33 26.85 -14.07
C TYR A 110 15.54 27.66 -15.35
N ILE A 111 15.54 28.99 -15.28
CA ILE A 111 15.82 29.85 -16.44
C ILE A 111 17.21 29.54 -17.00
N LYS A 112 18.22 29.42 -16.13
CA LYS A 112 19.57 29.04 -16.54
C LYS A 112 19.61 27.63 -17.13
N ALA A 113 18.87 26.68 -16.55
CA ALA A 113 18.80 25.32 -17.03
C ALA A 113 18.21 25.22 -18.43
N ALA A 114 17.16 25.99 -18.72
CA ALA A 114 16.58 26.11 -20.04
C ALA A 114 17.58 26.69 -21.06
N LEU A 115 18.31 27.74 -20.71
CA LEU A 115 19.36 28.33 -21.56
C LEU A 115 20.48 27.34 -21.90
N LEU A 116 20.84 26.47 -20.95
CA LEU A 116 21.90 25.48 -21.10
C LEU A 116 21.40 24.12 -21.64
N ASN A 117 20.11 24.01 -21.99
CA ASN A 117 19.47 22.76 -22.41
C ASN A 117 19.70 21.60 -21.41
N THR A 118 19.55 21.90 -20.12
CA THR A 118 19.71 20.96 -19.01
C THR A 118 18.41 20.84 -18.20
N THR A 119 18.22 19.71 -17.52
CA THR A 119 17.11 19.49 -16.59
C THR A 119 17.61 19.53 -15.17
N LEU A 120 17.11 20.46 -14.35
CA LEU A 120 17.37 20.50 -12.91
C LEU A 120 16.25 19.78 -12.15
N LEU A 121 16.62 18.88 -11.24
CA LEU A 121 15.77 18.29 -10.21
C LEU A 121 16.33 18.69 -8.84
N SER A 122 15.46 19.01 -7.88
CA SER A 122 15.85 19.33 -6.50
C SER A 122 15.05 18.52 -5.50
N PHE A 123 15.72 18.03 -4.46
CA PHE A 123 15.12 17.45 -3.28
C PHE A 123 15.65 18.17 -2.04
N VAL A 124 15.03 19.30 -1.69
CA VAL A 124 15.53 20.20 -0.64
C VAL A 124 16.95 20.67 -1.01
N ASP A 125 17.96 20.31 -0.22
CA ASP A 125 19.38 20.63 -0.36
C ASP A 125 20.09 19.82 -1.45
N ASP A 126 19.60 18.60 -1.73
CA ASP A 126 20.13 17.73 -2.79
C ASP A 126 19.67 18.19 -4.18
N GLY A 127 20.59 18.72 -4.98
CA GLY A 127 20.37 19.14 -6.37
C GLY A 127 20.92 18.14 -7.40
N THR A 128 20.27 18.03 -8.56
CA THR A 128 20.73 17.18 -9.66
C THR A 128 20.46 17.83 -11.01
N ILE A 129 21.52 18.08 -11.78
CA ILE A 129 21.45 18.63 -13.14
C ILE A 129 21.75 17.51 -14.14
N LEU A 130 20.86 17.35 -15.11
CA LEU A 130 21.01 16.41 -16.20
C LEU A 130 21.29 17.15 -17.50
N ALA A 131 22.30 16.69 -18.24
CA ALA A 131 22.58 17.11 -19.60
C ALA A 131 22.47 15.90 -20.54
N GLN A 132 21.87 16.10 -21.71
CA GLN A 132 21.70 15.05 -22.72
C GLN A 132 22.12 15.55 -24.10
N SER A 133 23.03 14.83 -24.75
CA SER A 133 23.60 15.19 -26.04
C SER A 133 23.96 13.91 -26.83
N LYS A 134 24.45 14.06 -28.06
CA LYS A 134 24.97 12.92 -28.84
C LYS A 134 26.34 12.45 -28.33
N GLN A 135 27.18 13.37 -27.84
CA GLN A 135 28.52 13.09 -27.33
C GLN A 135 28.70 13.57 -25.89
N LEU A 136 29.36 12.75 -25.06
CA LEU A 136 29.53 13.04 -23.63
C LEU A 136 30.23 14.38 -23.34
N ASP A 137 31.14 14.81 -24.22
CA ASP A 137 31.89 16.06 -24.05
C ASP A 137 31.01 17.31 -24.19
N ASP A 138 29.98 17.27 -25.03
CA ASP A 138 29.01 18.37 -25.16
C ASP A 138 28.25 18.61 -23.85
N ASN A 139 27.96 17.52 -23.11
CA ASN A 139 27.30 17.62 -21.82
C ASN A 139 28.18 18.34 -20.80
N ASN A 140 29.51 18.18 -20.89
CA ASN A 140 30.44 18.78 -19.94
C ASN A 140 30.40 20.31 -20.03
N VAL A 141 30.24 20.90 -21.21
CA VAL A 141 30.15 22.36 -21.39
C VAL A 141 28.99 22.95 -20.60
N GLY A 142 27.79 22.36 -20.75
CA GLY A 142 26.59 22.81 -20.03
C GLY A 142 26.69 22.58 -18.52
N LEU A 143 27.31 21.48 -18.08
CA LEU A 143 27.51 21.18 -16.66
C LEU A 143 28.57 22.06 -16.00
N TYR A 144 29.68 22.36 -16.69
CA TYR A 144 30.72 23.26 -16.19
C TYR A 144 30.28 24.72 -16.14
N ALA A 145 29.32 25.16 -16.95
CA ALA A 145 28.76 26.51 -16.88
C ALA A 145 28.03 26.83 -15.55
N TYR A 146 27.80 25.81 -14.71
CA TYR A 146 27.33 25.99 -13.33
C TYR A 146 28.45 26.29 -12.33
N ASN A 147 29.72 26.10 -12.71
CA ASN A 147 30.92 26.42 -11.94
C ASN A 147 31.49 27.79 -12.40
N PRO A 148 31.83 28.79 -11.54
CA PRO A 148 31.72 28.87 -10.07
C PRO A 148 30.47 29.63 -9.58
N LEU A 149 29.55 30.00 -10.48
CA LEU A 149 28.40 30.91 -10.25
C LEU A 149 27.33 30.45 -9.25
N LEU A 150 27.55 29.35 -8.52
CA LEU A 150 26.72 28.89 -7.41
C LEU A 150 27.21 29.50 -6.07
N ASP A 151 27.67 30.75 -6.08
CA ASP A 151 27.92 31.50 -4.86
C ASP A 151 26.59 32.09 -4.35
N LEU A 152 25.89 31.30 -3.53
CA LEU A 152 24.73 31.75 -2.75
C LEU A 152 25.16 32.48 -1.46
N GLY A 153 26.40 32.95 -1.37
CA GLY A 153 27.06 33.45 -0.15
C GLY A 153 27.97 32.42 0.53
N TYR A 154 28.15 31.24 -0.07
CA TYR A 154 29.07 30.18 0.37
C TYR A 154 29.71 29.53 -0.86
N ALA A 155 31.04 29.58 -0.93
CA ALA A 155 31.80 29.03 -2.04
C ALA A 155 31.62 27.52 -2.17
N LEU A 156 31.28 27.05 -3.38
CA LEU A 156 31.41 25.64 -3.75
C LEU A 156 32.86 25.21 -3.50
N HIS A 157 33.09 24.30 -2.54
CA HIS A 157 34.38 23.60 -2.44
C HIS A 157 34.47 22.53 -3.54
N ALA A 158 34.36 22.94 -4.80
CA ALA A 158 35.10 22.26 -5.84
C ALA A 158 36.54 22.73 -5.65
N GLY A 159 37.33 21.99 -4.86
CA GLY A 159 38.78 22.16 -4.91
C GLY A 159 39.27 22.07 -6.36
N ALA A 160 40.54 22.37 -6.63
CA ALA A 160 41.15 22.28 -7.97
C ALA A 160 41.13 20.86 -8.61
N THR A 161 40.31 19.94 -8.12
CA THR A 161 40.11 18.57 -8.61
C THR A 161 39.01 18.54 -9.69
N PRO A 162 39.32 18.08 -10.91
CA PRO A 162 38.34 17.95 -11.97
C PRO A 162 37.28 16.90 -11.63
N LEU A 163 36.02 17.16 -12.02
CA LEU A 163 34.90 16.21 -11.87
C LEU A 163 35.22 14.91 -12.62
N LYS A 164 35.19 13.78 -11.92
CA LYS A 164 35.44 12.44 -12.52
C LYS A 164 34.18 11.58 -12.50
N PRO A 165 33.81 10.93 -13.62
CA PRO A 165 32.68 10.02 -13.66
C PRO A 165 32.84 8.83 -12.71
N LYS A 166 31.84 8.59 -11.86
CA LYS A 166 31.80 7.39 -11.00
C LYS A 166 31.26 6.18 -11.77
N THR A 167 31.55 4.98 -11.27
CA THR A 167 30.98 3.71 -11.80
C THR A 167 29.56 3.49 -11.29
N TYR A 168 29.32 3.87 -10.04
CA TYR A 168 28.01 4.00 -9.43
C TYR A 168 27.97 5.21 -8.48
N TRP A 169 26.77 5.76 -8.26
CA TRP A 169 26.55 6.96 -7.45
C TRP A 169 25.35 6.77 -6.52
N ARG A 170 25.46 7.25 -5.29
CA ARG A 170 24.37 7.27 -4.30
C ARG A 170 23.61 8.59 -4.37
N TYR A 171 22.30 8.53 -4.61
CA TYR A 171 21.39 9.69 -4.69
C TYR A 171 20.11 9.40 -3.93
N LEU A 172 19.71 10.24 -2.97
CA LEU A 172 18.48 10.07 -2.18
C LEU A 172 18.28 8.65 -1.62
N GLY A 173 19.39 7.97 -1.30
CA GLY A 173 19.40 6.59 -0.82
C GLY A 173 19.31 5.49 -1.90
N PHE A 174 19.24 5.85 -3.19
CA PHE A 174 19.32 4.95 -4.33
C PHE A 174 20.77 4.82 -4.82
N TYR A 175 21.11 3.71 -5.48
CA TYR A 175 22.44 3.50 -6.07
C TYR A 175 22.27 3.32 -7.59
N PHE A 176 22.68 4.33 -8.34
CA PHE A 176 22.61 4.35 -9.80
C PHE A 176 23.93 3.89 -10.39
N ASP A 177 23.90 2.87 -11.25
CA ASP A 177 25.00 2.48 -12.13
C ASP A 177 24.77 3.02 -13.56
N ARG A 178 25.84 3.07 -14.37
CA ARG A 178 25.81 3.62 -15.73
C ARG A 178 24.77 2.94 -16.65
N GLY A 179 24.48 1.66 -16.42
CA GLY A 179 23.50 0.89 -17.20
C GLY A 179 22.09 0.89 -16.61
N LEU A 180 21.85 1.60 -15.50
CA LEU A 180 20.60 1.55 -14.73
C LEU A 180 20.13 0.12 -14.46
N THR A 181 21.09 -0.74 -14.13
CA THR A 181 20.86 -2.15 -13.82
C THR A 181 20.48 -2.38 -12.35
N PHE A 182 20.80 -1.42 -11.48
CA PHE A 182 20.53 -1.37 -10.05
C PHE A 182 21.12 -2.55 -9.27
N HIS A 183 22.16 -3.23 -9.79
CA HIS A 183 22.81 -4.35 -9.11
C HIS A 183 23.32 -3.98 -7.72
N GLU A 184 24.05 -2.87 -7.61
CA GLU A 184 24.60 -2.40 -6.33
C GLU A 184 23.51 -1.97 -5.34
N HIS A 185 22.45 -1.34 -5.84
CA HIS A 185 21.29 -0.97 -5.03
C HIS A 185 20.65 -2.21 -4.40
N ILE A 186 20.34 -3.20 -5.22
CA ILE A 186 19.65 -4.42 -4.79
C ILE A 186 20.57 -5.21 -3.85
N ARG A 187 21.87 -5.32 -4.17
CA ARG A 187 22.86 -5.96 -3.29
C ARG A 187 22.88 -5.30 -1.91
N TYR A 188 22.92 -3.97 -1.85
CA TYR A 188 22.95 -3.22 -0.60
C TYR A 188 21.70 -3.47 0.24
N TYR A 189 20.50 -3.27 -0.33
CA TYR A 189 19.24 -3.41 0.43
C TYR A 189 18.87 -4.86 0.74
N ALA A 190 19.18 -5.82 -0.14
CA ALA A 190 19.02 -7.24 0.16
C ALA A 190 19.95 -7.67 1.30
N THR A 191 21.20 -7.18 1.31
CA THR A 191 22.14 -7.45 2.42
C THR A 191 21.66 -6.80 3.71
N LYS A 192 21.21 -5.54 3.67
CA LYS A 192 20.65 -4.83 4.83
C LYS A 192 19.40 -5.52 5.39
N ALA A 193 18.52 -6.00 4.52
CA ALA A 193 17.36 -6.79 4.93
C ALA A 193 17.80 -8.12 5.55
N PHE A 194 18.79 -8.80 4.95
CA PHE A 194 19.32 -10.05 5.48
C PHE A 194 19.98 -9.87 6.85
N THR A 195 20.81 -8.85 7.04
CA THR A 195 21.42 -8.56 8.35
C THR A 195 20.36 -8.23 9.40
N THR A 196 19.28 -7.54 9.01
CA THR A 196 18.12 -7.29 9.89
C THR A 196 17.45 -8.61 10.31
N VAL A 197 17.21 -9.54 9.38
CA VAL A 197 16.69 -10.88 9.70
C VAL A 197 17.62 -11.63 10.65
N GLN A 198 18.94 -11.50 10.50
CA GLN A 198 19.91 -12.14 11.40
C GLN A 198 19.91 -11.49 12.79
N ALA A 199 19.83 -10.16 12.88
CA ALA A 199 19.74 -9.46 14.16
C ALA A 199 18.45 -9.83 14.92
N MET A 200 17.33 -10.00 14.20
CA MET A 200 16.07 -10.47 14.77
C MET A 200 16.16 -11.87 15.40
N ARG A 201 17.18 -12.66 15.08
CA ARG A 201 17.44 -13.95 15.73
C ARG A 201 17.64 -13.79 17.24
N MET A 202 18.18 -12.67 17.71
CA MET A 202 18.40 -12.44 19.15
C MET A 202 17.10 -12.44 19.97
N LEU A 203 15.95 -12.21 19.32
CA LEU A 203 14.65 -12.10 19.97
C LEU A 203 13.96 -13.45 20.21
N ARG A 204 14.61 -14.57 19.81
CA ARG A 204 14.03 -15.91 19.90
C ARG A 204 15.08 -17.02 19.81
N ASN A 205 14.84 -18.13 20.51
CA ASN A 205 15.51 -19.41 20.24
C ASN A 205 14.49 -20.51 19.84
N SER A 206 14.91 -21.77 19.84
CA SER A 206 14.06 -22.92 19.47
C SER A 206 12.90 -23.18 20.44
N THR A 207 12.93 -22.64 21.66
CA THR A 207 11.96 -22.96 22.73
C THR A 207 11.25 -21.74 23.32
N ARG A 208 11.87 -20.56 23.31
CA ARG A 208 11.40 -19.33 23.97
C ARG A 208 11.60 -18.09 23.07
N GLY A 209 10.86 -17.03 23.39
CA GLY A 209 10.92 -15.74 22.71
C GLY A 209 9.64 -15.44 21.93
N LEU A 210 9.75 -14.68 20.85
CA LEU A 210 8.60 -14.26 20.05
C LEU A 210 7.87 -15.43 19.39
N SER A 211 6.55 -15.44 19.48
CA SER A 211 5.70 -16.40 18.77
C SER A 211 5.90 -16.31 17.24
N PRO A 212 5.62 -17.40 16.49
CA PRO A 212 5.69 -17.37 15.02
C PRO A 212 4.88 -16.22 14.39
N LYS A 213 3.72 -15.88 14.97
CA LYS A 213 2.89 -14.73 14.56
C LYS A 213 3.61 -13.40 14.73
N GLN A 214 4.22 -13.16 15.89
CA GLN A 214 4.95 -11.93 16.18
C GLN A 214 6.19 -11.81 15.28
N TRP A 215 6.87 -12.92 15.03
CA TRP A 215 8.03 -12.95 14.13
C TRP A 215 7.65 -12.65 12.69
N CYS A 216 6.55 -13.23 12.19
CA CYS A 216 5.99 -12.91 10.88
C CYS A 216 5.52 -11.44 10.79
N LEU A 217 4.96 -10.88 11.87
CA LEU A 217 4.65 -9.46 11.95
C LEU A 217 5.92 -8.61 11.80
N LEU A 218 6.95 -8.85 12.61
CA LEU A 218 8.22 -8.14 12.55
C LEU A 218 8.88 -8.23 11.16
N TYR A 219 8.91 -9.41 10.54
CA TYR A 219 9.42 -9.56 9.18
C TYR A 219 8.67 -8.66 8.19
N ARG A 220 7.33 -8.70 8.19
CA ARG A 220 6.50 -7.89 7.29
C ARG A 220 6.60 -6.40 7.57
N SER A 221 6.76 -6.00 8.83
CA SER A 221 6.80 -4.60 9.26
C SER A 221 8.18 -3.95 9.13
N CYS A 222 9.27 -4.71 9.30
CA CYS A 222 10.62 -4.15 9.37
C CYS A 222 11.54 -4.61 8.23
N VAL A 223 11.42 -5.87 7.78
CA VAL A 223 12.34 -6.43 6.78
C VAL A 223 11.82 -6.19 5.36
N VAL A 224 10.54 -6.46 5.12
CA VAL A 224 9.93 -6.26 3.78
C VAL A 224 10.13 -4.83 3.28
N PRO A 225 9.87 -3.76 4.05
CA PRO A 225 10.09 -2.38 3.58
C PRO A 225 11.54 -2.09 3.19
N ILE A 226 12.53 -2.65 3.90
CA ILE A 226 13.95 -2.52 3.56
C ILE A 226 14.23 -3.26 2.25
N ALA A 227 13.78 -4.50 2.14
CA ALA A 227 14.02 -5.38 1.00
C ALA A 227 13.36 -4.88 -0.29
N THR A 228 12.22 -4.21 -0.18
CA THR A 228 11.47 -3.66 -1.32
C THR A 228 11.73 -2.17 -1.53
N TYR A 229 12.66 -1.55 -0.80
CA TYR A 229 12.92 -0.12 -0.95
C TYR A 229 13.24 0.23 -2.40
N SER A 230 12.49 1.17 -2.97
CA SER A 230 12.66 1.70 -4.33
C SER A 230 12.56 0.65 -5.46
N TYR A 231 11.84 -0.45 -5.22
CA TYR A 231 11.64 -1.49 -6.23
C TYR A 231 11.10 -0.93 -7.55
N ARG A 232 10.33 0.17 -7.53
CA ARG A 232 9.77 0.82 -8.74
C ARG A 232 10.83 1.37 -9.69
N LEU A 233 12.08 1.56 -9.27
CA LEU A 233 13.14 2.04 -10.17
C LEU A 233 13.64 0.93 -11.10
N TRP A 234 13.61 -0.33 -10.64
CA TRP A 234 14.24 -1.46 -11.32
C TRP A 234 13.28 -2.61 -11.64
N TYR A 235 12.13 -2.71 -10.99
CA TYR A 235 11.11 -3.74 -11.22
C TYR A 235 9.89 -3.15 -11.94
N PHE A 236 9.79 -3.44 -13.24
CA PHE A 236 8.68 -3.06 -14.11
C PHE A 236 8.62 -4.00 -15.32
N ASP A 237 7.55 -3.91 -16.11
CA ASP A 237 7.30 -4.82 -17.24
C ASP A 237 8.47 -4.86 -18.26
N GLY A 238 8.88 -6.08 -18.63
CA GLY A 238 9.98 -6.33 -19.57
C GLY A 238 11.41 -6.32 -19.00
N THR A 239 11.60 -6.13 -17.68
CA THR A 239 12.93 -6.18 -17.05
C THR A 239 13.46 -7.60 -16.78
N ARG A 240 14.77 -7.80 -16.98
CA ARG A 240 15.45 -9.06 -16.65
C ARG A 240 16.18 -8.96 -15.31
N ASN A 241 15.50 -9.28 -14.22
CA ASN A 241 16.02 -9.12 -12.85
C ASN A 241 16.33 -10.45 -12.13
N LYS A 242 16.81 -11.48 -12.86
CA LYS A 242 17.02 -12.83 -12.29
C LYS A 242 18.00 -12.83 -11.11
N GLY A 243 19.15 -12.16 -11.25
CA GLY A 243 20.19 -12.10 -10.21
C GLY A 243 19.70 -11.41 -8.93
N ALA A 244 19.07 -10.24 -9.10
CA ALA A 244 18.40 -9.49 -8.04
C ALA A 244 17.38 -10.34 -7.27
N MET A 245 16.51 -11.05 -8.00
CA MET A 245 15.47 -11.87 -7.41
C MET A 245 16.04 -13.00 -6.55
N ASN A 246 17.17 -13.59 -6.94
CA ASN A 246 17.81 -14.67 -6.17
C ASN A 246 18.31 -14.21 -4.80
N GLN A 247 18.84 -13.00 -4.68
CA GLN A 247 19.29 -12.45 -3.39
C GLN A 247 18.12 -12.26 -2.42
N LEU A 248 17.03 -11.68 -2.90
CA LEU A 248 15.82 -11.48 -2.10
C LEU A 248 15.15 -12.82 -1.72
N LYS A 249 15.11 -13.79 -2.64
CA LYS A 249 14.62 -15.16 -2.36
C LYS A 249 15.42 -15.84 -1.25
N ARG A 250 16.76 -15.71 -1.25
CA ARG A 250 17.61 -16.27 -0.18
C ARG A 250 17.30 -15.63 1.17
N MET A 251 17.11 -14.31 1.20
CA MET A 251 16.71 -13.58 2.41
C MET A 251 15.35 -14.06 2.94
N GLN A 252 14.33 -14.13 2.07
CA GLN A 252 13.00 -14.60 2.47
C GLN A 252 13.02 -16.05 2.93
N ARG A 253 13.75 -16.95 2.26
CA ARG A 253 13.90 -18.35 2.70
C ARG A 253 14.45 -18.42 4.11
N LYS A 254 15.46 -17.60 4.43
CA LYS A 254 16.04 -17.56 5.78
C LYS A 254 15.00 -17.09 6.81
N ALA A 255 14.23 -16.06 6.49
CA ALA A 255 13.13 -15.61 7.35
C ALA A 255 12.04 -16.68 7.53
N ALA A 256 11.64 -17.36 6.45
CA ALA A 256 10.64 -18.43 6.49
C ALA A 256 11.08 -19.62 7.35
N LEU A 257 12.34 -20.04 7.25
CA LEU A 257 12.93 -21.06 8.14
C LEU A 257 12.81 -20.67 9.62
N TRP A 258 13.08 -19.40 9.94
CA TRP A 258 12.96 -18.92 11.30
C TRP A 258 11.51 -18.88 11.77
N ILE A 259 10.59 -18.33 10.97
CA ILE A 259 9.15 -18.29 11.32
C ILE A 259 8.63 -19.70 11.62
N THR A 260 8.92 -20.64 10.72
CA THR A 260 8.44 -22.03 10.81
C THR A 260 9.18 -22.87 11.84
N GLY A 261 10.46 -22.59 12.13
CA GLY A 261 11.30 -23.50 12.91
C GLY A 261 11.59 -24.84 12.20
N ALA A 262 11.34 -24.92 10.90
CA ALA A 262 11.52 -26.13 10.11
C ALA A 262 13.01 -26.39 9.77
N PHE A 263 13.30 -27.60 9.31
CA PHE A 263 14.65 -28.03 8.97
C PHE A 263 15.21 -27.24 7.79
N ARG A 264 16.53 -27.02 7.77
CA ARG A 264 17.23 -26.31 6.68
C ARG A 264 17.06 -26.99 5.31
N THR A 265 16.77 -28.29 5.31
CA THR A 265 16.51 -29.12 4.12
C THR A 265 15.09 -28.96 3.58
N SER A 266 14.18 -28.31 4.31
CA SER A 266 12.77 -28.16 3.91
C SER A 266 12.64 -27.34 2.61
N PRO A 267 11.75 -27.70 1.68
CA PRO A 267 11.57 -26.99 0.41
C PRO A 267 11.09 -25.55 0.60
N THR A 268 11.49 -24.63 -0.29
CA THR A 268 11.20 -23.19 -0.11
C THR A 268 9.71 -22.90 -0.21
N GLY A 269 8.99 -23.53 -1.16
CA GLY A 269 7.57 -23.28 -1.34
C GLY A 269 6.73 -23.71 -0.13
N SER A 270 7.07 -24.84 0.50
CA SER A 270 6.43 -25.27 1.75
C SER A 270 6.64 -24.23 2.86
N LEU A 271 7.86 -23.74 3.03
CA LEU A 271 8.19 -22.78 4.08
C LEU A 271 7.45 -21.46 3.89
N GLU A 272 7.39 -20.97 2.65
CA GLU A 272 6.65 -19.76 2.28
C GLU A 272 5.16 -19.91 2.58
N ALA A 273 4.55 -21.05 2.19
CA ALA A 273 3.14 -21.34 2.44
C ALA A 273 2.84 -21.44 3.95
N LEU A 274 3.61 -22.24 4.69
CA LEU A 274 3.44 -22.44 6.13
C LEU A 274 3.60 -21.13 6.91
N ALA A 275 4.59 -20.30 6.55
CA ALA A 275 4.83 -19.01 7.19
C ALA A 275 3.84 -17.90 6.77
N GLY A 276 2.97 -18.16 5.80
CA GLY A 276 2.07 -17.15 5.22
C GLY A 276 2.82 -16.02 4.51
N LEU A 277 3.97 -16.33 3.91
CA LEU A 277 4.82 -15.40 3.17
C LEU A 277 4.64 -15.60 1.67
N ILE A 278 4.04 -14.62 1.00
CA ILE A 278 3.95 -14.60 -0.46
C ILE A 278 5.37 -14.64 -1.09
N PRO A 279 5.59 -15.41 -2.17
CA PRO A 279 6.88 -15.43 -2.86
C PRO A 279 7.33 -14.03 -3.29
N VAL A 280 8.60 -13.69 -3.07
CA VAL A 280 9.13 -12.32 -3.29
C VAL A 280 8.75 -11.73 -4.65
N HIS A 281 8.87 -12.53 -5.72
CA HIS A 281 8.56 -12.06 -7.07
C HIS A 281 7.08 -11.70 -7.27
N LEU A 282 6.17 -12.41 -6.60
CA LEU A 282 4.73 -12.10 -6.59
C LEU A 282 4.42 -10.92 -5.67
N MET A 283 5.16 -10.77 -4.56
CA MET A 283 5.09 -9.58 -3.71
C MET A 283 5.44 -8.31 -4.50
N LEU A 284 6.55 -8.32 -5.22
CA LEU A 284 6.97 -7.19 -6.08
C LEU A 284 5.97 -6.93 -7.20
N LYS A 285 5.42 -7.98 -7.85
CA LYS A 285 4.36 -7.85 -8.86
C LYS A 285 3.12 -7.16 -8.31
N LYS A 286 2.69 -7.55 -7.10
CA LYS A 286 1.55 -6.94 -6.40
C LYS A 286 1.83 -5.46 -6.11
N LEU A 287 2.97 -5.16 -5.49
CA LEU A 287 3.37 -3.79 -5.16
C LEU A 287 3.45 -2.93 -6.42
N ALA A 288 4.09 -3.40 -7.49
CA ALA A 288 4.20 -2.68 -8.77
C ALA A 288 2.82 -2.34 -9.34
N THR A 289 1.91 -3.32 -9.36
CA THR A 289 0.55 -3.11 -9.83
C THR A 289 -0.22 -2.10 -8.97
N HIS A 290 -0.09 -2.16 -7.65
CA HIS A 290 -0.73 -1.20 -6.75
C HIS A 290 -0.21 0.23 -6.95
N ALA A 291 1.09 0.37 -7.20
CA ALA A 291 1.74 1.67 -7.38
C ALA A 291 1.42 2.34 -8.73
N VAL A 292 0.95 1.59 -9.74
CA VAL A 292 0.50 2.16 -11.03
C VAL A 292 -0.57 3.22 -10.79
N TYR A 293 -1.55 2.91 -9.95
CA TYR A 293 -2.72 3.76 -9.74
C TYR A 293 -2.43 4.98 -8.87
N ARG A 294 -1.29 5.02 -8.14
CA ARG A 294 -0.91 6.16 -7.29
C ARG A 294 -0.87 7.48 -8.07
N VAL A 295 -0.49 7.47 -9.36
CA VAL A 295 -0.42 8.71 -10.14
C VAL A 295 -1.76 9.44 -10.20
N THR A 296 -2.87 8.69 -10.11
CA THR A 296 -4.21 9.28 -10.21
C THR A 296 -4.62 10.05 -8.96
N SER A 297 -3.96 9.82 -7.83
CA SER A 297 -4.18 10.56 -6.58
C SER A 297 -3.21 11.73 -6.37
N LEU A 298 -2.25 11.95 -7.27
CA LEU A 298 -1.30 13.05 -7.16
C LEU A 298 -1.93 14.38 -7.58
N SER A 299 -1.28 15.50 -7.26
CA SER A 299 -1.69 16.83 -7.72
C SER A 299 -1.63 16.92 -9.24
N ASP A 300 -2.46 17.79 -9.81
CA ASP A 300 -2.55 17.95 -11.27
C ASP A 300 -1.27 18.53 -11.89
N THR A 301 -0.47 19.25 -11.10
CA THR A 301 0.84 19.80 -11.48
C THR A 301 2.01 18.93 -11.01
N HIS A 302 1.76 17.71 -10.53
CA HIS A 302 2.81 16.86 -10.00
C HIS A 302 3.86 16.53 -11.10
N PRO A 303 5.18 16.64 -10.84
CA PRO A 303 6.23 16.44 -11.85
C PRO A 303 6.27 15.06 -12.52
N LEU A 304 5.74 14.00 -11.90
CA LEU A 304 5.57 12.73 -12.61
C LEU A 304 4.53 12.81 -13.75
N CYS A 305 3.50 13.66 -13.62
CA CYS A 305 2.47 13.83 -14.64
C CYS A 305 3.06 14.37 -15.94
N SER A 306 4.06 15.27 -15.86
CA SER A 306 4.74 15.83 -17.05
C SER A 306 5.50 14.79 -17.89
N MET A 307 5.75 13.59 -17.35
CA MET A 307 6.42 12.48 -18.04
C MET A 307 5.43 11.52 -18.73
N LEU A 308 4.14 11.61 -18.44
CA LEU A 308 3.11 10.68 -18.92
C LEU A 308 2.50 11.13 -20.26
N GLY A 309 1.61 10.32 -20.83
CA GLY A 309 0.89 10.60 -22.07
C GLY A 309 -0.15 11.71 -21.92
N GLU A 310 -0.64 12.22 -23.05
CA GLU A 310 -1.55 13.38 -23.13
C GLU A 310 -2.74 13.31 -22.17
N GLY A 311 -3.42 12.16 -22.09
CA GLY A 311 -4.57 11.96 -21.20
C GLY A 311 -4.25 11.96 -19.69
N LEU A 312 -2.98 12.06 -19.32
CA LEU A 312 -2.47 12.00 -17.94
C LEU A 312 -1.61 13.20 -17.57
N LEU A 313 -1.39 14.15 -18.48
CA LEU A 313 -0.66 15.39 -18.20
C LEU A 313 -1.41 16.26 -17.19
N ARG A 314 -2.75 16.25 -17.24
CA ARG A 314 -3.62 17.10 -16.41
C ARG A 314 -3.29 18.58 -16.59
N GLN A 315 -2.74 19.23 -15.57
CA GLN A 315 -2.31 20.64 -15.63
C GLN A 315 -0.78 20.76 -15.70
N ALA A 316 -0.04 19.65 -15.69
CA ALA A 316 1.41 19.69 -15.79
C ALA A 316 1.87 19.94 -17.24
N GLU A 317 2.83 20.84 -17.42
CA GLU A 317 3.46 21.05 -18.72
C GLU A 317 4.30 19.82 -19.12
N PRO A 318 4.16 19.30 -20.36
CA PRO A 318 4.89 18.11 -20.78
C PRO A 318 6.39 18.37 -20.88
N HIS A 319 7.20 17.50 -20.29
CA HIS A 319 8.65 17.55 -20.46
C HIS A 319 9.06 17.06 -21.86
N THR A 320 10.26 17.44 -22.34
CA THR A 320 10.80 17.00 -23.65
C THR A 320 10.96 15.48 -23.81
N CYS A 321 10.97 14.77 -22.69
CA CYS A 321 11.01 13.31 -22.62
C CYS A 321 9.67 12.70 -22.17
N SER A 322 8.59 13.48 -22.20
CA SER A 322 7.24 13.01 -21.92
C SER A 322 6.80 11.94 -22.91
N ALA A 323 6.04 10.95 -22.44
CA ALA A 323 5.36 10.01 -23.30
C ALA A 323 4.45 10.73 -24.32
N ALA A 324 3.82 11.84 -23.92
CA ALA A 324 2.97 12.65 -24.79
C ALA A 324 3.70 13.05 -26.09
N LEU A 325 4.97 13.42 -25.98
CA LEU A 325 5.80 13.88 -27.11
C LEU A 325 6.54 12.74 -27.84
N MET A 326 6.33 11.48 -27.46
CA MET A 326 6.98 10.32 -28.08
C MET A 326 6.09 9.66 -29.13
N THR A 327 6.71 9.22 -30.24
CA THR A 327 6.05 8.35 -31.22
C THR A 327 5.71 6.98 -30.62
N PRO A 328 4.69 6.26 -31.14
CA PRO A 328 4.35 4.92 -30.64
C PRO A 328 5.52 3.94 -30.65
N ALA A 329 6.38 4.01 -31.68
CA ALA A 329 7.58 3.19 -31.77
C ALA A 329 8.59 3.48 -30.65
N MET A 330 8.76 4.76 -30.27
CA MET A 330 9.61 5.15 -29.15
C MET A 330 9.02 4.68 -27.81
N ARG A 331 7.71 4.87 -27.59
CA ARG A 331 7.01 4.40 -26.37
C ARG A 331 7.20 2.90 -26.14
N GLY A 332 7.17 2.09 -27.21
CA GLY A 332 7.42 0.64 -27.12
C GLY A 332 8.86 0.26 -26.73
N LYS A 333 9.84 1.11 -27.07
CA LYS A 333 11.28 0.91 -26.79
C LYS A 333 11.69 1.42 -25.41
N VAL A 334 11.09 2.50 -24.90
CA VAL A 334 11.42 3.03 -23.57
C VAL A 334 10.90 2.06 -22.50
N LYS A 335 11.81 1.38 -21.81
CA LYS A 335 11.46 0.45 -20.73
C LYS A 335 11.56 1.16 -19.38
N SER A 336 10.45 1.61 -18.81
CA SER A 336 10.44 2.28 -17.51
C SER A 336 9.09 2.17 -16.82
N THR A 337 9.07 2.38 -15.51
CA THR A 337 7.84 2.39 -14.70
C THR A 337 6.87 3.49 -15.13
N VAL A 338 7.35 4.63 -15.61
CA VAL A 338 6.50 5.69 -16.18
C VAL A 338 5.73 5.16 -17.39
N MET A 339 6.37 4.41 -18.28
CA MET A 339 5.69 3.78 -19.42
C MET A 339 4.73 2.67 -18.99
N GLU A 340 5.05 1.93 -17.93
CA GLU A 340 4.12 0.94 -17.36
C GLU A 340 2.87 1.61 -16.78
N VAL A 341 3.04 2.72 -16.07
CA VAL A 341 1.94 3.54 -15.53
C VAL A 341 1.05 4.02 -16.68
N ASP A 342 1.64 4.68 -17.68
CA ASP A 342 0.93 5.19 -18.87
C ASP A 342 0.10 4.08 -19.55
N LYS A 343 0.70 2.89 -19.71
CA LYS A 343 0.04 1.73 -20.31
C LYS A 343 -1.11 1.16 -19.47
N ARG A 344 -1.06 1.20 -18.13
CA ARG A 344 -1.99 0.42 -17.28
C ARG A 344 -3.03 1.27 -16.55
N VAL A 345 -2.76 2.55 -16.33
CA VAL A 345 -3.60 3.40 -15.48
C VAL A 345 -5.02 3.59 -16.02
N HIS A 346 -5.22 3.53 -17.34
CA HIS A 346 -6.53 3.67 -17.97
C HIS A 346 -7.56 2.58 -17.60
N THR A 347 -7.13 1.52 -16.90
CA THR A 347 -8.05 0.54 -16.31
C THR A 347 -8.84 1.10 -15.13
N LEU A 348 -8.29 2.11 -14.45
CA LEU A 348 -9.00 2.92 -13.46
C LEU A 348 -9.88 3.95 -14.19
N THR A 349 -11.12 4.08 -13.75
CA THR A 349 -12.04 5.12 -14.25
C THR A 349 -12.43 6.12 -13.17
N GLU A 350 -12.23 5.75 -11.90
CA GLU A 350 -12.38 6.64 -10.77
C GLU A 350 -11.43 7.85 -10.88
N SER A 351 -11.94 9.02 -10.50
CA SER A 351 -11.19 10.27 -10.42
C SER A 351 -11.05 10.71 -8.97
N PHE A 352 -9.95 11.41 -8.67
CA PHE A 352 -9.64 11.91 -7.33
C PHE A 352 -9.39 13.42 -7.38
N GLU A 353 -9.80 14.10 -6.32
CA GLU A 353 -9.53 15.51 -6.08
C GLU A 353 -8.72 15.67 -4.79
N PRO A 354 -7.39 15.44 -4.81
CA PRO A 354 -6.57 15.47 -3.61
C PRO A 354 -6.54 16.82 -2.88
N PHE A 355 -6.82 17.90 -3.62
CA PHE A 355 -6.85 19.27 -3.09
C PHE A 355 -8.25 19.91 -3.21
N ALA A 356 -9.31 19.09 -3.15
CA ALA A 356 -10.68 19.57 -3.10
C ALA A 356 -10.87 20.59 -1.96
N PRO A 357 -11.64 21.68 -2.14
CA PRO A 357 -11.85 22.67 -1.09
C PRO A 357 -12.29 22.07 0.25
N LYS A 358 -13.16 21.04 0.23
CA LYS A 358 -13.64 20.34 1.44
C LYS A 358 -12.57 19.50 2.14
N ALA A 359 -11.47 19.16 1.47
CA ALA A 359 -10.35 18.40 2.04
C ALA A 359 -9.31 19.32 2.73
N CYS A 360 -9.47 20.64 2.60
CA CYS A 360 -8.52 21.62 3.08
C CYS A 360 -8.42 21.61 4.61
N PRO A 361 -7.24 21.37 5.21
CA PRO A 361 -7.10 21.35 6.67
C PRO A 361 -7.58 22.66 7.31
N GLY A 362 -8.46 22.58 8.30
CA GLY A 362 -9.11 23.73 8.94
C GLY A 362 -10.47 24.10 8.34
N ASP A 363 -10.81 23.60 7.15
CA ASP A 363 -12.11 23.81 6.49
C ASP A 363 -12.87 22.48 6.28
N ARG A 364 -12.42 21.38 6.90
CA ARG A 364 -13.08 20.07 6.73
C ARG A 364 -14.36 20.05 7.54
N LEU A 365 -15.32 19.22 7.12
CA LEU A 365 -16.57 19.03 7.84
C LEU A 365 -16.34 18.71 9.34
N LEU A 366 -15.41 17.80 9.63
CA LEU A 366 -15.05 17.42 11.00
C LEU A 366 -14.23 18.47 11.74
N ASP A 367 -13.60 19.43 11.06
CA ASP A 367 -12.88 20.51 11.74
C ASP A 367 -13.87 21.51 12.38
N HIS A 368 -15.07 21.65 11.80
CA HIS A 368 -16.11 22.60 12.25
C HIS A 368 -17.27 21.96 13.01
N TYR A 369 -17.68 20.75 12.62
CA TYR A 369 -18.96 20.16 13.04
C TYR A 369 -18.81 18.78 13.66
N ALA A 370 -17.65 18.46 14.25
CA ALA A 370 -17.41 17.16 14.89
C ALA A 370 -18.43 16.85 16.00
N ASP A 371 -18.92 17.88 16.71
CA ASP A 371 -19.93 17.78 17.75
C ASP A 371 -21.34 17.44 17.21
N ARG A 372 -21.60 17.68 15.93
CA ARG A 372 -22.90 17.42 15.28
C ARG A 372 -22.96 16.10 14.51
N ILE A 373 -21.86 15.36 14.48
CA ILE A 373 -21.71 14.08 13.76
C ILE A 373 -21.47 12.97 14.78
N HIS A 374 -22.39 12.02 14.87
CA HIS A 374 -22.34 10.95 15.85
C HIS A 374 -22.23 9.58 15.20
N PHE A 375 -21.45 8.70 15.81
CA PHE A 375 -21.29 7.30 15.41
C PHE A 375 -21.71 6.39 16.58
N ASP A 376 -22.77 5.61 16.38
CA ASP A 376 -23.23 4.62 17.33
C ASP A 376 -22.66 3.24 16.98
N GLU A 377 -21.50 2.96 17.56
CA GLU A 377 -20.73 1.72 17.37
C GLU A 377 -20.74 0.80 18.58
N ARG A 378 -21.80 0.82 19.41
CA ARG A 378 -21.84 -0.02 20.62
C ARG A 378 -21.55 -1.51 20.34
N ASP A 379 -21.06 -2.20 21.36
CA ASP A 379 -20.48 -3.54 21.25
C ASP A 379 -21.33 -4.51 20.39
N PRO A 380 -20.78 -5.05 19.28
CA PRO A 380 -21.49 -5.97 18.39
C PRO A 380 -21.72 -7.37 18.98
N THR A 381 -21.14 -7.68 20.15
CA THR A 381 -21.25 -9.01 20.78
C THR A 381 -22.55 -9.21 21.56
N GLN A 382 -23.29 -8.14 21.83
CA GLN A 382 -24.60 -8.19 22.49
C GLN A 382 -25.74 -8.20 21.47
N ASP A 383 -26.88 -8.80 21.82
CA ASP A 383 -28.08 -8.70 20.99
C ASP A 383 -28.55 -7.24 20.94
N ARG A 384 -28.28 -6.57 19.80
CA ARG A 384 -28.60 -5.16 19.57
C ARG A 384 -30.08 -4.94 19.27
N ARG A 385 -30.86 -5.99 18.99
CA ARG A 385 -32.23 -5.85 18.50
C ARG A 385 -33.15 -5.07 19.45
N PRO A 386 -33.22 -5.36 20.77
CA PRO A 386 -34.09 -4.61 21.66
C PRO A 386 -33.74 -3.11 21.70
N TYR A 387 -32.44 -2.80 21.68
CA TYR A 387 -31.96 -1.43 21.65
C TYR A 387 -32.33 -0.71 20.34
N LEU A 388 -32.12 -1.38 19.20
CA LEU A 388 -32.44 -0.82 17.88
C LEU A 388 -33.95 -0.58 17.72
N ASP A 389 -34.78 -1.50 18.22
CA ASP A 389 -36.24 -1.39 18.23
C ASP A 389 -36.71 -0.18 19.06
N GLU A 390 -36.12 0.03 20.24
CA GLU A 390 -36.39 1.21 21.06
C GLU A 390 -35.93 2.51 20.38
N LEU A 391 -34.72 2.49 19.79
CA LEU A 391 -34.14 3.63 19.10
C LEU A 391 -35.01 4.06 17.92
N ILE A 392 -35.41 3.12 17.05
CA ILE A 392 -36.24 3.44 15.89
C ILE A 392 -37.64 3.88 16.30
N ALA A 393 -38.21 3.32 17.36
CA ALA A 393 -39.51 3.77 17.87
C ALA A 393 -39.47 5.24 18.31
N LYS A 394 -38.44 5.64 19.06
CA LYS A 394 -38.22 7.04 19.43
C LYS A 394 -38.01 7.93 18.22
N ALA A 395 -37.18 7.49 17.28
CA ALA A 395 -36.86 8.24 16.09
C ALA A 395 -38.07 8.41 15.14
N ARG A 396 -38.96 7.41 15.07
CA ARG A 396 -40.23 7.49 14.31
C ARG A 396 -41.25 8.43 14.96
N ALA A 397 -41.20 8.60 16.28
CA ALA A 397 -42.10 9.50 17.00
C ALA A 397 -41.70 10.98 16.85
N ASP A 398 -40.44 11.27 16.52
CA ASP A 398 -39.93 12.63 16.33
C ASP A 398 -40.21 13.13 14.89
N PRO A 399 -41.06 14.17 14.71
CA PRO A 399 -41.37 14.72 13.40
C PRO A 399 -40.20 15.46 12.74
N LEU A 400 -39.11 15.73 13.46
CA LEU A 400 -37.91 16.40 12.96
C LEU A 400 -36.80 15.41 12.57
N THR A 401 -37.03 14.11 12.78
CA THR A 401 -36.07 13.07 12.42
C THR A 401 -36.39 12.43 11.07
N VAL A 402 -35.36 12.29 10.24
CA VAL A 402 -35.38 11.53 8.99
C VAL A 402 -34.53 10.28 9.16
N LEU A 403 -35.13 9.12 8.87
CA LEU A 403 -34.47 7.81 8.95
C LEU A 403 -34.02 7.42 7.55
N ALA A 404 -32.79 6.95 7.42
CA ALA A 404 -32.27 6.41 6.17
C ALA A 404 -31.69 5.02 6.40
N ALA A 405 -32.12 4.04 5.60
CA ALA A 405 -31.51 2.72 5.53
C ALA A 405 -30.66 2.61 4.27
N THR A 406 -29.46 2.07 4.41
CA THR A 406 -28.47 1.97 3.33
C THR A 406 -27.92 0.56 3.24
N ASP A 407 -27.72 0.05 2.03
CA ASP A 407 -27.00 -1.21 1.82
C ASP A 407 -26.33 -1.23 0.43
N GLY A 408 -25.27 -2.01 0.30
CA GLY A 408 -24.51 -2.23 -0.93
C GLY A 408 -24.40 -3.71 -1.26
N SER A 409 -24.48 -4.04 -2.55
CA SER A 409 -24.33 -5.42 -3.03
C SER A 409 -23.24 -5.51 -4.07
N VAL A 410 -22.30 -6.45 -3.85
CA VAL A 410 -21.26 -6.82 -4.81
C VAL A 410 -21.52 -8.25 -5.29
N PRO A 411 -21.82 -8.45 -6.58
CA PRO A 411 -22.03 -9.79 -7.13
C PRO A 411 -20.77 -10.65 -7.06
N GLN A 412 -20.95 -11.95 -6.80
CA GLN A 412 -19.85 -12.93 -6.86
C GLN A 412 -19.33 -13.14 -8.30
N SER A 413 -20.18 -12.94 -9.31
CA SER A 413 -19.82 -13.11 -10.71
C SER A 413 -19.39 -11.78 -11.34
N ASN A 414 -18.23 -11.79 -11.99
CA ASN A 414 -17.67 -10.65 -12.75
C ASN A 414 -18.51 -10.21 -13.96
N GLN A 415 -19.61 -10.93 -14.26
CA GLN A 415 -20.59 -10.58 -15.29
C GLN A 415 -21.58 -9.51 -14.83
N TYR A 416 -21.70 -9.25 -13.53
CA TYR A 416 -22.62 -8.28 -12.96
C TYR A 416 -21.86 -7.12 -12.31
N GLN A 417 -22.54 -5.98 -12.19
CA GLN A 417 -22.06 -4.77 -11.55
C GLN A 417 -22.60 -4.68 -10.13
N ALA A 418 -21.84 -4.04 -9.26
CA ALA A 418 -22.23 -3.74 -7.90
C ALA A 418 -23.31 -2.66 -7.87
N THR A 419 -24.18 -2.73 -6.86
CA THR A 419 -25.34 -1.85 -6.68
C THR A 419 -25.35 -1.27 -5.28
N SER A 420 -25.95 -0.09 -5.14
CA SER A 420 -26.08 0.63 -3.88
C SER A 420 -27.51 1.12 -3.72
N ALA A 421 -28.11 0.89 -2.56
CA ALA A 421 -29.48 1.30 -2.26
C ALA A 421 -29.56 2.22 -1.06
N ALA A 422 -30.51 3.14 -1.13
CA ALA A 422 -30.91 3.99 -0.02
C ALA A 422 -32.43 4.10 0.02
N ILE A 423 -33.01 3.96 1.22
CA ILE A 423 -34.43 4.14 1.47
C ILE A 423 -34.59 5.13 2.62
N ILE A 424 -35.43 6.15 2.44
CA ILE A 424 -35.64 7.22 3.42
C ILE A 424 -37.08 7.22 3.91
N TYR A 425 -37.24 7.39 5.21
CA TYR A 425 -38.51 7.43 5.92
C TYR A 425 -38.62 8.69 6.79
N LYS A 426 -39.87 9.11 7.03
CA LYS A 426 -40.24 10.08 8.07
C LYS A 426 -41.40 9.51 8.86
N GLY A 427 -41.18 9.27 10.15
CA GLY A 427 -42.03 8.36 10.92
C GLY A 427 -42.10 6.99 10.25
N HIS A 428 -43.31 6.47 10.03
CA HIS A 428 -43.54 5.19 9.33
C HIS A 428 -43.67 5.32 7.81
N ARG A 429 -43.66 6.54 7.27
CA ARG A 429 -43.88 6.78 5.84
C ARG A 429 -42.57 6.71 5.07
N GLU A 430 -42.49 5.81 4.08
CA GLU A 430 -41.43 5.85 3.07
C GLU A 430 -41.58 7.13 2.24
N LEU A 431 -40.53 7.95 2.22
CA LEU A 431 -40.47 9.17 1.42
C LEU A 431 -39.93 8.88 0.03
N LYS A 432 -38.87 8.06 -0.05
CA LYS A 432 -38.19 7.73 -1.29
C LYS A 432 -37.31 6.49 -1.14
N ARG A 433 -37.28 5.65 -2.17
CA ARG A 433 -36.26 4.62 -2.38
C ARG A 433 -35.50 4.83 -3.68
N THR A 434 -34.21 4.53 -3.66
CA THR A 434 -33.34 4.63 -4.84
C THR A 434 -32.34 3.49 -4.86
N CYS A 435 -32.03 2.98 -6.05
CA CYS A 435 -30.95 2.03 -6.27
C CYS A 435 -30.09 2.52 -7.44
N TYR A 436 -28.77 2.53 -7.26
CA TYR A 436 -27.80 2.97 -8.25
C TYR A 436 -26.85 1.84 -8.61
N VAL A 437 -26.33 1.89 -9.84
CA VAL A 437 -25.26 1.01 -10.30
C VAL A 437 -23.93 1.69 -9.96
N SER A 438 -23.09 0.99 -9.20
CA SER A 438 -21.81 1.49 -8.71
C SER A 438 -20.62 1.01 -9.55
N GLY A 439 -20.85 0.18 -10.58
CA GLY A 439 -19.80 -0.37 -11.44
C GLY A 439 -19.14 -1.60 -10.82
N ARG A 440 -17.83 -1.73 -11.02
CA ARG A 440 -16.97 -2.74 -10.41
C ARG A 440 -16.20 -2.09 -9.28
N VAL A 441 -16.69 -2.28 -8.07
CA VAL A 441 -16.14 -1.67 -6.87
C VAL A 441 -16.14 -2.69 -5.74
N THR A 442 -15.48 -2.36 -4.62
CA THR A 442 -15.48 -3.21 -3.44
C THR A 442 -16.76 -3.01 -2.61
N ALA A 443 -17.09 -3.95 -1.72
CA ALA A 443 -18.28 -3.80 -0.87
C ALA A 443 -18.23 -2.50 -0.04
N PRO A 444 -17.08 -2.12 0.57
CA PRO A 444 -17.00 -0.83 1.25
C PRO A 444 -17.24 0.39 0.34
N ASP A 445 -16.96 0.32 -0.96
CA ASP A 445 -17.24 1.41 -1.92
C ASP A 445 -18.74 1.51 -2.23
N THR A 446 -19.44 0.37 -2.39
CA THR A 446 -20.90 0.37 -2.60
C THR A 446 -21.66 0.87 -1.38
N GLU A 447 -21.19 0.52 -0.18
CA GLU A 447 -21.76 1.04 1.07
C GLU A 447 -21.58 2.55 1.18
N LEU A 448 -20.41 3.06 0.80
CA LEU A 448 -20.14 4.49 0.82
C LEU A 448 -21.05 5.25 -0.17
N ASN A 449 -21.27 4.70 -1.37
CA ASN A 449 -22.22 5.29 -2.31
C ASN A 449 -23.67 5.24 -1.79
N ALA A 450 -24.07 4.15 -1.13
CA ALA A 450 -25.39 4.02 -0.50
C ALA A 450 -25.61 5.11 0.57
N ILE A 451 -24.61 5.30 1.45
CA ILE A 451 -24.61 6.37 2.46
C ILE A 451 -24.65 7.75 1.81
N SER A 452 -23.85 8.00 0.77
CA SER A 452 -23.86 9.26 0.03
C SER A 452 -25.22 9.58 -0.57
N CYS A 453 -25.89 8.58 -1.15
CA CYS A 453 -27.23 8.71 -1.68
C CYS A 453 -28.25 9.03 -0.58
N ALA A 454 -28.21 8.31 0.54
CA ALA A 454 -29.07 8.55 1.69
C ALA A 454 -28.93 9.98 2.23
N VAL A 455 -27.71 10.42 2.55
CA VAL A 455 -27.47 11.75 3.11
C VAL A 455 -27.94 12.84 2.16
N ARG A 456 -27.61 12.76 0.87
CA ARG A 456 -28.01 13.75 -0.14
C ARG A 456 -29.52 13.84 -0.37
N LEU A 457 -30.25 12.75 -0.11
CA LEU A 457 -31.71 12.75 -0.16
C LEU A 457 -32.32 13.26 1.17
N ALA A 458 -31.69 12.95 2.31
CA ALA A 458 -32.14 13.33 3.64
C ALA A 458 -32.06 14.85 3.88
N VAL A 459 -30.93 15.48 3.52
CA VAL A 459 -30.74 16.95 3.69
C VAL A 459 -31.73 17.80 2.90
N LYS A 460 -32.41 17.21 1.91
CA LYS A 460 -33.43 17.88 1.08
C LYS A 460 -34.84 17.78 1.66
N GLN A 461 -35.03 17.03 2.75
CA GLN A 461 -36.35 16.87 3.34
C GLN A 461 -36.71 18.09 4.17
N ALA A 462 -37.93 18.61 3.97
CA ALA A 462 -38.45 19.72 4.76
C ALA A 462 -38.63 19.32 6.23
N ASN A 463 -38.39 20.27 7.14
CA ASN A 463 -38.52 20.11 8.59
C ASN A 463 -37.74 18.89 9.11
N CYS A 464 -36.45 18.82 8.79
CA CYS A 464 -35.54 17.78 9.22
C CYS A 464 -34.41 18.43 10.03
N GLN A 465 -34.32 18.13 11.32
CA GLN A 465 -33.21 18.56 12.18
C GLN A 465 -32.26 17.42 12.55
N HIS A 466 -32.71 16.16 12.44
CA HIS A 466 -31.87 15.00 12.76
C HIS A 466 -31.93 13.97 11.64
N ILE A 467 -30.77 13.60 11.10
CA ILE A 467 -30.65 12.50 10.13
C ILE A 467 -30.08 11.28 10.86
N MET A 468 -30.77 10.14 10.78
CA MET A 468 -30.29 8.87 11.32
C MET A 468 -30.06 7.88 10.18
N VAL A 469 -28.80 7.51 9.96
CA VAL A 469 -28.38 6.58 8.89
C VAL A 469 -28.09 5.22 9.50
N PHE A 470 -28.84 4.22 9.09
CA PHE A 470 -28.74 2.83 9.52
C PHE A 470 -27.95 2.03 8.48
N THR A 471 -26.78 1.54 8.86
CA THR A 471 -25.82 0.86 7.97
C THR A 471 -25.08 -0.26 8.69
N ASP A 472 -24.70 -1.30 7.97
CA ASP A 472 -23.81 -2.35 8.45
C ASP A 472 -22.31 -2.09 8.18
N SER A 473 -21.98 -0.97 7.52
CA SER A 473 -20.61 -0.60 7.20
C SER A 473 -20.22 0.72 7.85
N MET A 474 -19.88 0.63 9.13
CA MET A 474 -19.43 1.79 9.88
C MET A 474 -18.10 2.36 9.36
N GLY A 475 -17.22 1.51 8.81
CA GLY A 475 -16.02 1.98 8.11
C GLY A 475 -16.33 2.81 6.86
N SER A 476 -17.48 2.61 6.21
CA SER A 476 -17.97 3.48 5.14
C SER A 476 -18.62 4.76 5.68
N ALA A 477 -19.30 4.70 6.83
CA ALA A 477 -19.83 5.87 7.50
C ALA A 477 -18.73 6.87 7.92
N HIS A 478 -17.64 6.38 8.53
CA HIS A 478 -16.47 7.21 8.82
C HIS A 478 -15.86 7.83 7.55
N ARG A 479 -15.73 7.03 6.49
CA ARG A 479 -15.23 7.52 5.20
C ARG A 479 -16.16 8.55 4.57
N ALA A 480 -17.47 8.46 4.75
CA ALA A 480 -18.44 9.38 4.16
C ALA A 480 -18.22 10.83 4.60
N VAL A 481 -17.73 11.05 5.82
CA VAL A 481 -17.41 12.40 6.35
C VAL A 481 -15.92 12.73 6.28
N ASP A 482 -15.09 11.86 5.71
CA ASP A 482 -13.67 12.11 5.45
C ASP A 482 -13.46 12.48 3.97
N PRO A 483 -13.15 13.75 3.66
CA PRO A 483 -12.90 14.20 2.29
C PRO A 483 -11.51 13.82 1.74
N SER A 484 -10.66 13.14 2.53
CA SER A 484 -9.32 12.74 2.12
C SER A 484 -9.33 11.77 0.93
N VAL A 485 -8.18 11.60 0.27
CA VAL A 485 -8.08 10.70 -0.88
C VAL A 485 -8.23 9.24 -0.43
N HIS A 486 -9.31 8.59 -0.88
CA HIS A 486 -9.54 7.16 -0.74
C HIS A 486 -10.45 6.65 -1.87
N SER A 487 -10.59 5.33 -2.01
CA SER A 487 -11.56 4.73 -2.94
C SER A 487 -12.99 5.19 -2.60
N GLY A 488 -13.71 5.68 -3.59
CA GLY A 488 -15.00 6.34 -3.48
C GLY A 488 -14.94 7.82 -3.06
N GLN A 489 -13.81 8.52 -3.16
CA GLN A 489 -13.64 9.90 -2.66
C GLN A 489 -14.76 10.85 -3.11
N ALA A 490 -15.21 10.75 -4.37
CA ALA A 490 -16.27 11.59 -4.91
C ALA A 490 -17.58 11.51 -4.08
N PHE A 491 -17.90 10.34 -3.52
CA PHE A 491 -19.06 10.15 -2.67
C PHE A 491 -18.92 10.85 -1.31
N SER A 492 -17.73 10.81 -0.71
CA SER A 492 -17.42 11.52 0.53
C SER A 492 -17.41 13.03 0.33
N LEU A 493 -16.81 13.53 -0.76
CA LEU A 493 -16.88 14.94 -1.11
C LEU A 493 -18.32 15.40 -1.28
N ALA A 494 -19.18 14.60 -1.92
CA ALA A 494 -20.59 14.92 -2.07
C ALA A 494 -21.34 14.94 -0.74
N VAL A 495 -21.02 14.05 0.21
CA VAL A 495 -21.56 14.06 1.57
C VAL A 495 -21.10 15.29 2.34
N CYS A 496 -19.79 15.58 2.33
CA CYS A 496 -19.22 16.74 3.00
C CYS A 496 -19.80 18.06 2.47
N CYS A 497 -19.99 18.20 1.15
CA CYS A 497 -20.67 19.36 0.58
C CYS A 497 -22.11 19.47 1.09
N ALA A 498 -22.89 18.39 0.98
CA ALA A 498 -24.30 18.38 1.36
C ALA A 498 -24.52 18.65 2.85
N LEU A 499 -23.72 18.03 3.73
CA LEU A 499 -23.83 18.21 5.17
C LEU A 499 -23.35 19.58 5.62
N GLN A 500 -22.30 20.13 5.01
CA GLN A 500 -21.85 21.48 5.37
C GLN A 500 -22.92 22.52 5.07
N GLU A 501 -23.49 22.51 3.85
CA GLU A 501 -24.59 23.42 3.48
C GLU A 501 -25.80 23.27 4.41
N TRP A 502 -26.08 22.03 4.85
CA TRP A 502 -27.15 21.75 5.79
C TRP A 502 -26.84 22.27 7.20
N PHE A 503 -25.64 22.01 7.75
CA PHE A 503 -25.25 22.49 9.08
C PHE A 503 -25.13 24.02 9.17
N GLU A 504 -24.77 24.69 8.09
CA GLU A 504 -24.73 26.16 8.02
C GLU A 504 -26.13 26.79 8.09
N ALA A 505 -27.19 26.04 7.76
CA ALA A 505 -28.56 26.54 7.72
C ALA A 505 -29.25 26.55 9.10
N ASP A 506 -28.86 25.68 10.03
CA ASP A 506 -29.45 25.59 11.37
C ASP A 506 -28.45 24.95 12.36
N ASP A 507 -28.30 25.55 13.54
CA ASP A 507 -27.42 25.09 14.60
C ASP A 507 -27.87 23.78 15.27
N PHE A 508 -29.14 23.43 15.15
CA PHE A 508 -29.71 22.19 15.70
C PHE A 508 -29.55 20.98 14.77
N HIS A 509 -29.08 21.19 13.55
CA HIS A 509 -28.87 20.11 12.59
C HIS A 509 -27.79 19.14 13.07
N ARG A 510 -28.13 17.84 13.12
CA ARG A 510 -27.21 16.77 13.51
C ARG A 510 -27.42 15.50 12.71
N ILE A 511 -26.37 14.69 12.57
CA ILE A 511 -26.43 13.38 11.92
C ILE A 511 -25.92 12.29 12.86
N THR A 512 -26.55 11.12 12.80
CA THR A 512 -26.12 9.93 13.55
C THR A 512 -26.05 8.71 12.64
N PHE A 513 -24.88 8.10 12.57
CA PHE A 513 -24.67 6.82 11.92
C PHE A 513 -24.87 5.70 12.94
N VAL A 514 -25.75 4.75 12.67
CA VAL A 514 -26.13 3.65 13.56
C VAL A 514 -25.67 2.34 12.97
N TYR A 515 -24.79 1.63 13.68
CA TYR A 515 -24.29 0.34 13.25
C TYR A 515 -25.34 -0.77 13.40
N ILE A 516 -25.53 -1.54 12.34
CA ILE A 516 -26.38 -2.74 12.31
C ILE A 516 -25.52 -3.94 11.90
N PRO A 517 -25.42 -4.99 12.73
CA PRO A 517 -24.82 -6.24 12.28
C PRO A 517 -25.60 -6.84 11.10
N SER A 518 -24.94 -7.07 9.95
CA SER A 518 -25.58 -7.60 8.73
C SER A 518 -26.37 -8.89 8.96
N ALA A 519 -25.90 -9.73 9.90
CA ALA A 519 -26.54 -10.99 10.28
C ALA A 519 -27.95 -10.83 10.89
N LEU A 520 -28.29 -9.65 11.42
CA LEU A 520 -29.60 -9.42 12.05
C LEU A 520 -30.74 -9.24 11.04
N GLN A 521 -30.43 -8.81 9.80
CA GLN A 521 -31.44 -8.48 8.77
C GLN A 521 -32.60 -7.62 9.33
N TRP A 522 -32.25 -6.60 10.09
CA TRP A 522 -33.18 -5.88 10.96
C TRP A 522 -34.00 -4.79 10.23
N ASP A 523 -35.32 -4.77 10.45
CA ASP A 523 -36.30 -3.72 10.04
C ASP A 523 -35.98 -3.06 8.68
N ILE A 524 -35.89 -1.72 8.64
CA ILE A 524 -35.65 -0.92 7.44
C ILE A 524 -34.31 -1.25 6.74
N HIS A 525 -33.31 -1.74 7.47
CA HIS A 525 -32.04 -2.19 6.88
C HIS A 525 -32.21 -3.51 6.13
N GLY A 526 -33.01 -4.44 6.68
CA GLY A 526 -33.41 -5.66 5.98
C GLY A 526 -34.16 -5.38 4.68
N GLU A 527 -34.98 -4.31 4.64
CA GLU A 527 -35.64 -3.86 3.42
C GLU A 527 -34.66 -3.30 2.38
N ALA A 528 -33.69 -2.48 2.80
CA ALA A 528 -32.63 -1.99 1.92
C ALA A 528 -31.80 -3.14 1.34
N HIS A 529 -31.49 -4.15 2.15
CA HIS A 529 -30.76 -5.35 1.73
C HIS A 529 -31.48 -6.17 0.67
N LYS A 530 -32.79 -6.40 0.87
CA LYS A 530 -33.61 -7.09 -0.14
C LYS A 530 -33.66 -6.28 -1.43
N TYR A 531 -33.87 -4.97 -1.33
CA TYR A 531 -34.01 -4.10 -2.49
C TYR A 531 -32.74 -4.04 -3.35
N VAL A 532 -31.56 -3.97 -2.74
CA VAL A 532 -30.29 -3.91 -3.48
C VAL A 532 -29.89 -5.25 -4.11
N THR A 533 -30.25 -6.37 -3.48
CA THR A 533 -29.89 -7.73 -3.94
C THR A 533 -30.80 -8.25 -5.05
N GLU A 534 -32.02 -7.74 -5.16
CA GLU A 534 -32.96 -8.06 -6.25
C GLU A 534 -32.49 -7.50 -7.61
N LEU A 535 -31.81 -6.35 -7.61
CA LEU A 535 -31.35 -5.71 -8.83
C LEU A 535 -30.04 -6.34 -9.35
N LYS A 536 -30.13 -7.08 -10.47
CA LYS A 536 -28.96 -7.64 -11.16
C LYS A 536 -28.65 -6.89 -12.45
N VAL A 537 -27.61 -6.06 -12.43
CA VAL A 537 -27.18 -5.30 -13.60
C VAL A 537 -25.98 -5.97 -14.27
N ARG A 538 -26.13 -6.40 -15.52
CA ARG A 538 -25.02 -7.00 -16.28
C ARG A 538 -23.98 -5.94 -16.65
N VAL A 539 -22.72 -6.36 -16.73
CA VAL A 539 -21.63 -5.59 -17.34
C VAL A 539 -21.93 -5.44 -18.84
N GLY A 540 -22.17 -4.21 -19.28
CA GLY A 540 -22.48 -3.89 -20.67
C GLY A 540 -21.25 -3.81 -21.58
N ARG A 541 -21.47 -3.45 -22.85
CA ARG A 541 -20.37 -3.18 -23.82
C ARG A 541 -19.62 -1.86 -23.55
N ARG A 542 -20.23 -0.93 -22.80
CA ARG A 542 -19.58 0.32 -22.37
C ARG A 542 -18.57 0.04 -21.25
N LYS A 543 -17.53 0.87 -21.18
CA LYS A 543 -16.51 0.79 -20.13
C LYS A 543 -17.19 0.89 -18.77
N THR A 544 -17.01 -0.13 -17.94
CA THR A 544 -17.54 -0.17 -16.57
C THR A 544 -16.66 0.64 -15.65
N ASP A 545 -17.28 1.32 -14.69
CA ASP A 545 -16.52 2.06 -13.69
C ASP A 545 -15.75 1.11 -12.79
N ASN A 546 -14.45 1.34 -12.62
CA ASN A 546 -13.60 0.55 -11.72
C ASN A 546 -13.02 1.47 -10.65
N SER A 547 -13.21 1.12 -9.38
CA SER A 547 -12.54 1.80 -8.26
C SER A 547 -11.07 1.36 -8.11
N ILE A 548 -10.26 2.18 -7.44
CA ILE A 548 -8.86 1.84 -7.19
C ILE A 548 -8.73 0.57 -6.33
N ASP A 549 -9.63 0.37 -5.37
CA ASP A 549 -9.56 -0.77 -4.46
C ASP A 549 -10.01 -2.08 -5.12
N VAL A 550 -10.94 -2.05 -6.10
CA VAL A 550 -11.25 -3.25 -6.87
C VAL A 550 -10.05 -3.71 -7.69
N LEU A 551 -9.32 -2.77 -8.30
CA LEU A 551 -8.14 -3.09 -9.12
C LEU A 551 -7.00 -3.63 -8.24
N ARG A 552 -6.83 -3.06 -7.04
CA ARG A 552 -5.88 -3.57 -6.04
C ARG A 552 -6.28 -4.96 -5.54
N SER A 553 -7.57 -5.22 -5.36
CA SER A 553 -8.11 -6.53 -4.99
C SER A 553 -7.84 -7.57 -6.07
N TRP A 554 -8.14 -7.27 -7.34
CA TRP A 554 -7.83 -8.16 -8.46
C TRP A 554 -6.33 -8.46 -8.58
N ALA A 555 -5.47 -7.46 -8.35
CA ALA A 555 -4.03 -7.68 -8.30
C ALA A 555 -3.62 -8.62 -7.15
N ALA A 556 -4.29 -8.53 -5.99
CA ALA A 556 -4.07 -9.42 -4.85
C ALA A 556 -4.56 -10.85 -5.12
N HIS A 557 -5.71 -11.02 -5.79
CA HIS A 557 -6.23 -12.32 -6.22
C HIS A 557 -5.35 -12.96 -7.29
N SER A 558 -4.97 -12.21 -8.33
CA SER A 558 -4.10 -12.71 -9.41
C SER A 558 -2.77 -13.27 -8.89
N VAL A 559 -2.18 -12.66 -7.85
CA VAL A 559 -0.96 -13.20 -7.23
C VAL A 559 -1.22 -14.42 -6.35
N LEU A 560 -2.39 -14.53 -5.71
CA LEU A 560 -2.79 -15.74 -4.99
C LEU A 560 -3.03 -16.91 -5.95
N ASP A 561 -3.69 -16.66 -7.08
CA ASP A 561 -3.91 -17.67 -8.12
C ASP A 561 -2.58 -18.15 -8.72
N SER A 562 -1.69 -17.21 -9.02
CA SER A 562 -0.34 -17.51 -9.50
C SER A 562 0.46 -18.32 -8.47
N TRP A 563 0.32 -17.99 -7.18
CA TRP A 563 0.99 -18.73 -6.12
C TRP A 563 0.41 -20.13 -5.97
N SER A 564 -0.91 -20.27 -5.96
CA SER A 564 -1.61 -21.56 -5.86
C SER A 564 -1.22 -22.49 -7.01
N SER A 565 -1.20 -21.97 -8.24
CA SER A 565 -0.75 -22.72 -9.42
C SER A 565 0.73 -23.15 -9.29
N THR A 566 1.61 -22.26 -8.84
CA THR A 566 3.03 -22.61 -8.61
C THR A 566 3.19 -23.63 -7.48
N PHE A 567 2.34 -23.56 -6.46
CA PHE A 567 2.37 -24.44 -5.29
C PHE A 567 1.93 -25.88 -5.58
N GLN A 568 1.28 -26.13 -6.71
CA GLN A 568 0.97 -27.49 -7.18
C GLN A 568 2.20 -28.22 -7.74
N ASP A 569 3.30 -27.51 -8.03
CA ASP A 569 4.54 -28.12 -8.51
C ASP A 569 5.28 -28.82 -7.34
N PRO A 570 5.44 -30.16 -7.35
CA PRO A 570 6.12 -30.89 -6.29
C PRO A 570 7.59 -30.48 -6.08
N THR A 571 8.24 -29.90 -7.09
CA THR A 571 9.62 -29.40 -6.97
C THR A 571 9.71 -28.12 -6.14
N TYR A 572 8.64 -27.33 -6.13
CA TYR A 572 8.53 -26.11 -5.35
C TYR A 572 7.90 -26.37 -3.97
N GLN A 573 6.81 -27.14 -3.94
CA GLN A 573 6.07 -27.52 -2.73
C GLN A 573 6.83 -28.52 -1.86
N GLY A 574 7.59 -29.43 -2.47
CA GLY A 574 8.17 -30.59 -1.80
C GLY A 574 7.38 -31.87 -2.03
N SER A 575 8.06 -32.92 -2.48
CA SER A 575 7.43 -34.23 -2.76
C SER A 575 6.80 -34.92 -1.55
N GLU A 576 7.22 -34.55 -0.34
CA GLU A 576 6.67 -35.11 0.91
C GLU A 576 5.64 -34.18 1.58
N PHE A 577 5.18 -33.10 0.92
CA PHE A 577 4.23 -32.19 1.53
C PHE A 577 2.91 -32.90 1.87
N LEU A 578 2.40 -32.73 3.09
CA LEU A 578 1.10 -33.27 3.52
C LEU A 578 -0.01 -32.35 3.02
N GLU A 579 -0.76 -32.83 2.04
CA GLU A 579 -1.96 -32.15 1.56
C GLU A 579 -3.08 -32.27 2.61
N LEU A 580 -3.62 -31.11 3.00
CA LEU A 580 -4.76 -31.01 3.90
C LEU A 580 -5.94 -30.44 3.12
N GLN A 581 -7.15 -30.63 3.63
CA GLN A 581 -8.37 -30.15 3.02
C GLN A 581 -8.96 -28.98 3.80
N GLN A 582 -9.73 -28.17 3.08
CA GLN A 582 -10.69 -27.22 3.63
C GLN A 582 -11.99 -27.96 4.00
N PRO A 583 -12.88 -27.40 4.83
CA PRO A 583 -14.15 -28.04 5.20
C PRO A 583 -15.06 -28.44 4.03
N ASP A 584 -14.88 -27.82 2.87
CA ASP A 584 -15.58 -28.11 1.61
C ASP A 584 -14.96 -29.26 0.79
N GLY A 585 -13.91 -29.91 1.31
CA GLY A 585 -13.18 -31.00 0.65
C GLY A 585 -12.13 -30.54 -0.36
N GLN A 586 -12.00 -29.24 -0.64
CA GLN A 586 -10.98 -28.73 -1.56
C GLN A 586 -9.59 -28.75 -0.92
N PRO A 587 -8.51 -28.90 -1.70
CA PRO A 587 -7.16 -28.80 -1.17
C PRO A 587 -6.91 -27.45 -0.50
N LEU A 588 -6.23 -27.47 0.64
CA LEU A 588 -5.84 -26.27 1.37
C LEU A 588 -4.75 -25.51 0.61
N GLN A 589 -5.08 -24.31 0.14
CA GLN A 589 -4.19 -23.49 -0.69
C GLN A 589 -3.36 -22.49 0.13
N PRO A 590 -2.18 -22.08 -0.39
CA PRO A 590 -1.37 -21.06 0.26
C PRO A 590 -2.00 -19.68 0.19
N SER A 591 -1.87 -18.93 1.27
CA SER A 591 -2.30 -17.54 1.34
C SER A 591 -1.42 -16.72 2.27
N TYR A 592 -1.29 -15.43 1.99
CA TYR A 592 -0.63 -14.45 2.86
C TYR A 592 -1.64 -13.55 3.58
N LEU A 593 -2.91 -13.63 3.20
CA LEU A 593 -4.03 -12.96 3.86
C LEU A 593 -4.22 -13.58 5.23
N ASN A 594 -4.48 -12.76 6.24
CA ASN A 594 -4.59 -13.20 7.64
C ASN A 594 -3.40 -14.07 8.11
N ARG A 595 -2.22 -13.88 7.50
CA ARG A 595 -0.99 -14.64 7.74
C ARG A 595 -1.04 -16.11 7.29
N GLY A 596 -1.97 -16.47 6.41
CA GLY A 596 -2.10 -17.81 5.86
C GLY A 596 -2.79 -18.80 6.80
N PRO A 597 -3.33 -19.92 6.26
CA PRO A 597 -4.16 -20.83 7.03
C PRO A 597 -3.37 -21.59 8.11
N TRP A 598 -2.14 -22.01 7.82
CA TRP A 598 -1.31 -22.74 8.80
C TRP A 598 -0.89 -21.86 9.97
N LEU A 599 -0.19 -20.76 9.70
CA LEU A 599 0.31 -19.89 10.76
C LEU A 599 -0.81 -19.23 11.56
N SER A 600 -1.98 -18.95 10.96
CA SER A 600 -3.13 -18.43 11.72
C SER A 600 -3.70 -19.43 12.72
N THR A 601 -3.62 -20.73 12.42
CA THR A 601 -4.04 -21.82 13.31
C THR A 601 -3.04 -22.04 14.44
N PHE A 602 -1.75 -22.12 14.13
CA PHE A 602 -0.67 -22.50 15.06
C PHE A 602 0.15 -21.32 15.60
N ARG A 603 -0.52 -20.18 15.80
CA ARG A 603 0.13 -18.87 15.94
C ARG A 603 0.89 -18.62 17.26
N HIS A 604 0.62 -19.41 18.30
CA HIS A 604 1.01 -19.09 19.69
C HIS A 604 2.26 -19.84 20.18
N SER A 605 2.42 -21.11 19.84
CA SER A 605 3.50 -21.96 20.35
C SER A 605 4.60 -22.18 19.31
N ILE A 606 5.84 -21.83 19.66
CA ILE A 606 7.02 -21.99 18.79
C ILE A 606 7.29 -23.48 18.53
N THR A 607 7.29 -24.29 19.58
CA THR A 607 7.65 -25.71 19.52
C THR A 607 6.56 -26.53 18.85
N GLU A 608 5.29 -26.21 19.10
CA GLU A 608 4.17 -26.82 18.40
C GLU A 608 4.21 -26.50 16.91
N PHE A 609 4.35 -25.21 16.54
CA PHE A 609 4.37 -24.83 15.14
C PHE A 609 5.55 -25.44 14.37
N ALA A 610 6.72 -25.54 15.00
CA ALA A 610 7.87 -26.22 14.41
C ALA A 610 7.57 -27.70 14.12
N ARG A 611 6.96 -28.42 15.07
CA ARG A 611 6.57 -29.83 14.89
C ARG A 611 5.47 -30.02 13.85
N VAL A 612 4.52 -29.10 13.79
CA VAL A 612 3.52 -29.04 12.71
C VAL A 612 4.19 -28.86 11.35
N CYS A 613 5.13 -27.92 11.23
CA CYS A 613 5.87 -27.71 9.99
C CYS A 613 6.69 -28.96 9.61
N GLN A 614 7.31 -29.64 10.57
CA GLN A 614 8.06 -30.87 10.36
C GLN A 614 7.16 -32.01 9.88
N CYS A 615 6.00 -32.19 10.51
CA CYS A 615 4.97 -33.14 10.08
C CYS A 615 4.49 -32.85 8.66
N ILE A 616 4.09 -31.61 8.38
CA ILE A 616 3.53 -31.24 7.07
C ILE A 616 4.58 -31.35 5.97
N THR A 617 5.80 -30.87 6.18
CA THR A 617 6.85 -30.97 5.16
C THR A 617 7.38 -32.39 4.97
N GLY A 618 7.21 -33.27 5.96
CA GLY A 618 7.90 -34.57 6.02
C GLY A 618 9.39 -34.45 6.36
N HIS A 619 9.84 -33.28 6.82
CA HIS A 619 11.19 -33.04 7.31
C HIS A 619 11.17 -33.01 8.84
N ALA A 620 11.14 -34.21 9.44
CA ALA A 620 11.03 -34.42 10.88
C ALA A 620 12.15 -35.36 11.38
N PRO A 621 12.51 -35.33 12.67
CA PRO A 621 13.47 -36.26 13.27
C PRO A 621 12.85 -37.67 13.43
N ILE A 622 12.61 -38.34 12.32
CA ILE A 622 12.03 -39.69 12.23
C ILE A 622 12.83 -40.54 11.25
N GLY A 623 12.73 -41.85 11.39
CA GLY A 623 13.51 -42.81 10.59
C GLY A 623 13.43 -42.62 9.07
N ALA A 624 12.26 -42.28 8.53
CA ALA A 624 12.11 -42.00 7.10
C ALA A 624 12.95 -40.79 6.63
N TYR A 625 13.07 -39.74 7.45
CA TYR A 625 13.92 -38.59 7.17
C TYR A 625 15.40 -38.98 7.26
N TYR A 626 15.82 -39.69 8.32
CA TYR A 626 17.20 -40.13 8.48
C TYR A 626 17.67 -40.99 7.32
N ARG A 627 16.83 -41.93 6.87
CA ARG A 627 17.10 -42.75 5.68
C ARG A 627 17.24 -41.90 4.42
N ARG A 628 16.32 -40.95 4.18
CA ARG A 628 16.32 -40.08 3.00
C ARG A 628 17.56 -39.18 2.92
N PHE A 629 18.04 -38.69 4.07
CA PHE A 629 19.20 -37.80 4.17
C PHE A 629 20.50 -38.50 4.58
N LYS A 630 20.51 -39.84 4.62
CA LYS A 630 21.68 -40.67 4.99
C LYS A 630 22.30 -40.29 6.34
N ILE A 631 21.46 -40.02 7.33
CA ILE A 631 21.86 -39.71 8.70
C ILE A 631 21.96 -41.03 9.48
N ASN A 632 23.05 -41.21 10.23
CA ASN A 632 23.31 -42.44 10.99
C ASN A 632 22.54 -42.44 12.33
N GLU A 633 21.23 -42.60 12.25
CA GLU A 633 20.29 -42.68 13.38
C GLU A 633 19.33 -43.87 13.17
N PRO A 634 18.69 -44.40 14.22
CA PRO A 634 17.75 -45.51 14.08
C PRO A 634 16.62 -45.20 13.09
N HIS A 635 16.41 -46.08 12.11
CA HIS A 635 15.35 -45.94 11.12
C HIS A 635 14.00 -46.53 11.60
N GLY A 636 14.03 -47.53 12.47
CA GLY A 636 12.83 -48.18 13.01
C GLY A 636 12.17 -47.35 14.11
N CYS A 637 10.92 -47.69 14.45
CA CYS A 637 10.24 -47.15 15.61
C CYS A 637 10.37 -48.11 16.80
N THR A 638 10.35 -47.57 18.01
CA THR A 638 10.40 -48.35 19.26
C THR A 638 9.16 -49.22 19.51
N CYS A 639 8.07 -49.02 18.75
CA CYS A 639 6.93 -49.96 18.70
C CYS A 639 7.20 -51.21 17.85
N GLY A 640 8.42 -51.40 17.33
CA GLY A 640 8.80 -52.54 16.51
C GLY A 640 8.63 -52.34 15.00
N ALA A 641 8.08 -51.21 14.54
CA ALA A 641 8.00 -50.93 13.10
C ALA A 641 9.39 -50.77 12.48
N ALA A 642 9.65 -51.46 11.37
CA ALA A 642 10.93 -51.44 10.66
C ALA A 642 11.34 -50.05 10.13
N LEU A 643 10.36 -49.18 9.88
CA LEU A 643 10.59 -47.79 9.48
C LEU A 643 9.60 -46.85 10.17
N GLN A 644 10.11 -45.85 10.87
CA GLN A 644 9.31 -44.76 11.39
C GLN A 644 9.04 -43.71 10.29
N SER A 645 7.92 -43.85 9.58
CA SER A 645 7.44 -42.86 8.59
C SER A 645 6.41 -41.90 9.18
N ARG A 646 6.12 -40.78 8.49
CA ARG A 646 5.01 -39.89 8.87
C ARG A 646 3.68 -40.65 8.93
N GLN A 647 3.40 -41.48 7.93
CA GLN A 647 2.19 -42.29 7.87
C GLN A 647 2.11 -43.23 9.08
N HIS A 648 3.21 -43.88 9.44
CA HIS A 648 3.27 -44.74 10.63
C HIS A 648 2.97 -43.94 11.91
N VAL A 649 3.59 -42.78 12.10
CA VAL A 649 3.39 -41.93 13.28
C VAL A 649 1.94 -41.44 13.39
N LEU A 650 1.31 -41.06 12.28
CA LEU A 650 -0.05 -40.53 12.26
C LEU A 650 -1.13 -41.62 12.37
N LEU A 651 -0.89 -42.81 11.82
CA LEU A 651 -1.96 -43.79 11.57
C LEU A 651 -1.78 -45.15 12.25
N CYS A 652 -0.55 -45.53 12.62
CA CYS A 652 -0.26 -46.93 12.96
C CYS A 652 0.43 -47.11 14.32
N CYS A 653 1.04 -46.06 14.87
CA CYS A 653 1.85 -46.16 16.08
C CYS A 653 1.01 -46.04 17.35
N HIS A 654 0.07 -46.98 17.55
CA HIS A 654 -0.85 -47.00 18.70
C HIS A 654 -0.11 -47.10 20.04
N ASP A 655 1.05 -47.75 20.09
CA ASP A 655 1.85 -47.90 21.31
C ASP A 655 2.44 -46.59 21.83
N ARG A 656 2.58 -45.57 20.96
CA ARG A 656 3.20 -44.29 21.31
C ARG A 656 2.28 -43.10 21.17
N TYR A 657 1.28 -43.17 20.30
CA TYR A 657 0.48 -42.02 19.91
C TYR A 657 -1.01 -42.35 19.82
N SER A 658 -1.84 -41.38 20.19
CA SER A 658 -3.27 -41.39 19.88
C SER A 658 -3.45 -41.05 18.40
N VAL A 659 -3.77 -42.06 17.58
CA VAL A 659 -3.76 -41.98 16.11
C VAL A 659 -5.14 -41.74 15.51
N HIS A 660 -5.22 -40.78 14.59
CA HIS A 660 -6.34 -40.52 13.69
C HIS A 660 -5.78 -39.94 12.39
N TYR A 661 -6.40 -40.24 11.24
CA TYR A 661 -5.97 -39.65 9.95
C TYR A 661 -6.33 -38.16 9.92
N PRO A 662 -5.35 -37.24 9.84
CA PRO A 662 -5.66 -35.83 9.79
C PRO A 662 -6.03 -35.39 8.37
N CYS A 663 -7.28 -35.01 8.16
CA CYS A 663 -7.75 -34.42 6.91
C CYS A 663 -7.69 -32.88 6.95
N PHE A 664 -7.91 -32.31 8.13
CA PHE A 664 -8.02 -30.87 8.34
C PHE A 664 -6.91 -30.34 9.26
N LEU A 665 -6.68 -29.02 9.23
CA LEU A 665 -5.74 -28.37 10.15
C LEU A 665 -6.09 -28.61 11.63
N GLY A 666 -7.39 -28.66 11.95
CA GLY A 666 -7.88 -28.94 13.30
C GLY A 666 -7.49 -30.33 13.80
N ASP A 667 -7.41 -31.32 12.90
CA ASP A 667 -6.99 -32.69 13.23
C ASP A 667 -5.51 -32.73 13.58
N ILE A 668 -4.68 -32.02 12.81
CA ILE A 668 -3.25 -31.85 13.11
C ILE A 668 -3.07 -31.17 14.47
N ALA A 669 -3.85 -30.12 14.75
CA ALA A 669 -3.77 -29.42 16.03
C ALA A 669 -4.15 -30.33 17.20
N SER A 670 -5.24 -31.09 17.05
CA SER A 670 -5.67 -32.07 18.04
C SER A 670 -4.60 -33.14 18.25
N PHE A 671 -4.05 -33.70 17.16
CA PHE A 671 -2.98 -34.68 17.20
C PHE A 671 -1.75 -34.17 17.96
N MET A 672 -1.29 -32.94 17.67
CA MET A 672 -0.10 -32.36 18.33
C MET A 672 -0.33 -32.09 19.82
N LYS A 673 -1.58 -31.77 20.20
CA LYS A 673 -1.98 -31.57 21.59
C LYS A 673 -1.96 -32.88 22.39
N TYR A 674 -2.48 -33.97 21.82
CA TYR A 674 -2.48 -35.29 22.47
C TYR A 674 -1.11 -35.98 22.42
N ASN A 675 -0.26 -35.62 21.45
CA ASN A 675 1.03 -36.28 21.22
C ASN A 675 2.20 -35.26 21.32
N PRO A 676 2.53 -34.76 22.53
CA PRO A 676 3.49 -33.67 22.73
C PRO A 676 4.94 -34.01 22.35
N THR A 677 5.26 -35.27 22.12
CA THR A 677 6.59 -35.73 21.68
C THR A 677 6.65 -36.08 20.18
N ALA A 678 5.51 -36.14 19.49
CA ALA A 678 5.46 -36.52 18.09
C ALA A 678 6.20 -35.50 17.22
N PHE A 679 6.97 -36.01 16.25
CA PHE A 679 7.83 -35.24 15.35
C PHE A 679 8.87 -34.34 16.06
N GLY A 680 9.04 -34.45 17.38
CA GLY A 680 10.12 -33.79 18.12
C GLY A 680 11.38 -34.65 18.21
N PHE A 681 12.51 -34.03 18.55
CA PHE A 681 13.71 -34.79 18.87
C PHE A 681 13.50 -35.59 20.16
N SER A 682 14.06 -36.80 20.21
CA SER A 682 13.95 -37.75 21.33
C SER A 682 14.70 -37.33 22.59
N GLN A 683 15.58 -36.33 22.50
CA GLN A 683 16.25 -35.69 23.62
C GLN A 683 15.88 -34.21 23.62
N ASP A 684 15.44 -33.68 24.77
CA ASP A 684 15.21 -32.25 24.96
C ASP A 684 16.52 -31.51 24.68
N PRO A 685 16.63 -30.71 23.60
CA PRO A 685 17.90 -30.14 23.22
C PRO A 685 18.15 -28.93 24.10
N SER A 686 18.94 -29.11 25.16
CA SER A 686 19.85 -28.08 25.61
C SER A 686 20.72 -27.63 24.44
N GLY A 687 20.20 -26.64 23.69
CA GLY A 687 20.87 -25.79 22.72
C GLY A 687 21.88 -26.44 21.78
N VAL A 688 21.45 -26.79 20.56
CA VAL A 688 22.37 -26.92 19.41
C VAL A 688 21.77 -26.27 18.15
N GLY A 689 22.32 -25.11 17.75
CA GLY A 689 22.58 -24.75 16.33
C GLY A 689 21.67 -23.80 15.55
#